data_AF-A0A974Z244-F1
#
_entry.id   AF-A0A974Z244-F1
#
_cell.length_a   1.000
_cell.length_b   1.000
_cell.length_c   1.000
_cell.angle_alpha   90.00
_cell.angle_beta   90.00
_cell.angle_gamma   90.00
#
_symmetry.space_group_name_H-M   'P 1'
#
loop_
_entity.id
_entity.type
_entity.pdbx_description
1 polymer ?
#
loop_
_entity_poly.entity_id
_entity_poly.type
_entity_poly.pdbx_seq_one_letter_code
_entity_poly.pdbx_strand_id
1 'polypeptide(L)'
;MADSLPVKADPVLDGELVDDTLPQPRRRERRRNRFVLWWLHAPRVPLWLKSKPQAVQALKDAVVWLVLSPLRFLGAVVRGVVVGARWWRGWVTVRDYRTAAEESEKLADKFIEIRALTLFRWKVSGAVTVVVAIAVAVVDLVYGEDPLWIAGAAASVALAVLGRRKDGSPGRKPALAGPRTLTWTMDPQVLVDAFRDAKLIGKDETLRLVERATRVGDGWAVTIDLPATRKAADVVKNRDALASALAVDEVQLIVERVRGNGGHAGRVAMWVADEDPYASPPLRTPLLGVTQWDAWRPIPFGRDARDRRIDLPLVWTSLLVGAIPRQGKTFSARLAAAGLILDAWVRLYVADFKAGKDWDAAGLVAHRFMSGDEPEHVLALVDWLIELVGEVQTRFRRMRDLDDLTCPESKVTPEMSRDKSLNMPITAIFIDEVQVPLEDRTPVDVQGKKLPAGEYVGELLTWPAKKGPAAGIVLVLATQRPDSKTIPSGLRAVLGSRFALRVMDWRDSNIVLGEQMNTRGFDSSRLLPSHKGVGILRPDGDTAAGADVLAMTVRTYYMPNEDWRTICEQGRALREAAGTLTGHAAGQDTMPVIDHAAAVKAISAGQPVDAVELPALLTSIVDYLGDDLSEDGRDFVPTAELLDALEMDRRTFAQEMTDLGCRPTRDRVTGDDGEVRQVRGYLMAEIRSAIRRAATGGEPDVEEDQP
;
A
#
# COMPACT_ATOMS: atom_id res chain seq x y z
N MET A 1 0.38 -64.08 -44.43
CA MET A 1 1.80 -64.20 -44.08
C MET A 1 2.55 -63.04 -44.71
N ALA A 2 2.85 -62.01 -43.93
CA ALA A 2 3.87 -61.01 -44.22
C ALA A 2 3.97 -60.09 -42.99
N ASP A 3 5.19 -59.88 -42.52
CA ASP A 3 5.57 -59.16 -41.31
C ASP A 3 4.98 -57.75 -41.19
N SER A 4 4.31 -57.48 -40.06
CA SER A 4 4.07 -56.12 -39.58
C SER A 4 5.08 -55.80 -38.48
N LEU A 5 6.10 -55.02 -38.85
CA LEU A 5 7.13 -54.44 -37.99
C LEU A 5 6.54 -53.73 -36.75
N PRO A 6 7.24 -53.72 -35.60
CA PRO A 6 6.79 -52.99 -34.43
C PRO A 6 6.96 -51.48 -34.65
N VAL A 7 5.84 -50.75 -34.61
CA VAL A 7 5.82 -49.28 -34.58
C VAL A 7 6.44 -48.80 -33.27
N LYS A 8 7.47 -47.96 -33.37
CA LYS A 8 8.07 -47.26 -32.21
C LYS A 8 7.00 -46.40 -31.54
N ALA A 9 6.74 -46.63 -30.26
CA ALA A 9 6.00 -45.70 -29.43
C ALA A 9 6.78 -44.39 -29.29
N ASP A 10 6.10 -43.26 -29.49
CA ASP A 10 6.65 -41.93 -29.22
C ASP A 10 7.05 -41.82 -27.73
N PRO A 11 8.10 -41.06 -27.41
CA PRO A 11 8.54 -40.91 -26.03
C PRO A 11 7.44 -40.28 -25.20
N VAL A 12 7.00 -40.98 -24.15
CA VAL A 12 6.19 -40.41 -23.08
C VAL A 12 7.05 -39.35 -22.40
N LEU A 13 6.77 -38.09 -22.71
CA LEU A 13 7.32 -36.94 -22.02
C LEU A 13 6.55 -36.81 -20.71
N ASP A 14 7.16 -37.18 -19.60
CA ASP A 14 6.70 -36.81 -18.25
C ASP A 14 6.82 -35.29 -18.11
N GLY A 15 5.81 -34.59 -18.61
CA GLY A 15 5.60 -33.17 -18.37
C GLY A 15 4.99 -33.02 -16.98
N GLU A 16 5.82 -32.59 -16.02
CA GLU A 16 5.33 -32.05 -14.77
C GLU A 16 4.44 -30.84 -15.10
N LEU A 17 3.18 -30.86 -14.67
CA LEU A 17 2.24 -29.75 -14.78
C LEU A 17 2.81 -28.56 -14.00
N VAL A 18 3.49 -27.65 -14.69
CA VAL A 18 3.94 -26.39 -14.12
C VAL A 18 2.71 -25.50 -13.99
N ASP A 19 2.32 -25.24 -12.76
CA ASP A 19 1.25 -24.33 -12.39
C ASP A 19 1.66 -22.89 -12.71
N ASP A 20 1.04 -22.27 -13.72
CA ASP A 20 1.33 -20.91 -14.19
C ASP A 20 0.91 -19.80 -13.19
N THR A 21 0.37 -20.18 -12.02
CA THR A 21 -0.02 -19.26 -10.95
C THR A 21 1.12 -18.86 -10.01
N LEU A 22 2.29 -19.51 -10.09
CA LEU A 22 3.45 -19.21 -9.25
C LEU A 22 4.47 -18.29 -9.97
N PRO A 23 4.98 -17.23 -9.33
CA PRO A 23 5.93 -16.31 -9.95
C PRO A 23 7.28 -17.02 -10.21
N GLN A 24 7.59 -17.24 -11.49
CA GLN A 24 8.88 -17.77 -11.90
C GLN A 24 10.01 -16.76 -11.63
N PRO A 25 11.17 -17.19 -11.10
CA PRO A 25 12.32 -16.32 -10.90
C PRO A 25 12.83 -15.79 -12.25
N ARG A 26 12.97 -14.46 -12.38
CA ARG A 26 13.48 -13.78 -13.59
C ARG A 26 14.78 -14.41 -14.10
N ARG A 27 14.81 -14.83 -15.37
CA ARG A 27 16.07 -14.93 -16.14
C ARG A 27 16.60 -13.51 -16.38
N ARG A 28 17.59 -13.09 -15.59
CA ARG A 28 18.28 -11.81 -15.77
C ARG A 28 18.92 -11.70 -17.17
N GLU A 29 18.69 -10.55 -17.80
CA GLU A 29 19.25 -10.18 -19.11
C GLU A 29 20.77 -10.33 -19.18
N ARG A 30 21.20 -11.06 -20.20
CA ARG A 30 22.60 -11.37 -20.54
C ARG A 30 23.28 -10.13 -21.13
N ARG A 31 23.97 -9.32 -20.33
CA ARG A 31 25.09 -8.48 -20.86
C ARG A 31 26.10 -7.99 -19.83
N ARG A 32 26.42 -8.81 -18.82
CA ARG A 32 27.68 -8.69 -18.06
C ARG A 32 28.48 -9.99 -18.20
N ASN A 33 29.76 -9.86 -18.54
CA ASN A 33 30.67 -10.96 -18.83
C ASN A 33 30.50 -12.10 -17.81
N ARG A 34 30.09 -13.29 -18.29
CA ARG A 34 29.88 -14.50 -17.48
C ARG A 34 31.07 -14.79 -16.56
N PHE A 35 32.27 -14.49 -17.04
CA PHE A 35 33.51 -14.64 -16.27
C PHE A 35 33.60 -13.70 -15.08
N VAL A 36 33.19 -12.43 -15.23
CA VAL A 36 33.24 -11.41 -14.16
C VAL A 36 32.20 -11.71 -13.09
N LEU A 37 30.99 -12.12 -13.50
CA LEU A 37 29.94 -12.54 -12.55
C LEU A 37 30.31 -13.85 -11.85
N TRP A 38 30.87 -14.83 -12.56
CA TRP A 38 31.39 -16.05 -11.95
C TRP A 38 32.52 -15.74 -10.96
N TRP A 39 33.46 -14.86 -11.32
CA TRP A 39 34.56 -14.45 -10.45
C TRP A 39 34.07 -13.70 -9.20
N LEU A 40 33.13 -12.76 -9.34
CA LEU A 40 32.56 -12.00 -8.23
C LEU A 40 31.65 -12.87 -7.33
N HIS A 41 30.95 -13.86 -7.89
CA HIS A 41 30.03 -14.73 -7.13
C HIS A 41 30.62 -16.09 -6.74
N ALA A 42 31.84 -16.43 -7.17
CA ALA A 42 32.48 -17.68 -6.79
C ALA A 42 32.78 -17.67 -5.27
N PRO A 43 32.26 -18.64 -4.49
CA PRO A 43 32.53 -18.75 -3.05
C PRO A 43 34.00 -19.11 -2.75
N ARG A 44 34.72 -19.59 -3.77
CA ARG A 44 36.14 -19.96 -3.69
C ARG A 44 37.10 -18.78 -3.92
N VAL A 45 36.60 -17.66 -4.47
CA VAL A 45 37.43 -16.46 -4.69
C VAL A 45 37.36 -15.59 -3.43
N PRO A 46 38.48 -15.36 -2.73
CA PRO A 46 38.51 -14.52 -1.55
C PRO A 46 38.02 -13.09 -1.82
N LEU A 47 37.33 -12.49 -0.85
CA LEU A 47 36.73 -11.15 -0.97
C LEU A 47 37.77 -10.06 -1.32
N TRP A 48 39.01 -10.20 -0.85
CA TRP A 48 40.10 -9.26 -1.14
C TRP A 48 40.53 -9.21 -2.61
N LEU A 49 40.18 -10.21 -3.43
CA LEU A 49 40.40 -10.22 -4.88
C LEU A 49 39.21 -9.63 -5.68
N LYS A 50 38.11 -9.28 -5.00
CA LYS A 50 36.86 -8.82 -5.62
C LYS A 50 36.65 -7.31 -5.53
N SER A 51 37.29 -6.62 -4.59
CA SER A 51 37.21 -5.16 -4.48
C SER A 51 38.50 -4.53 -3.96
N LYS A 52 38.89 -3.37 -4.53
CA LYS A 52 40.08 -2.61 -4.10
C LYS A 52 40.05 -2.20 -2.62
N PRO A 53 38.92 -1.76 -2.03
CA PRO A 53 38.87 -1.42 -0.61
C PRO A 53 39.10 -2.64 0.30
N GLN A 54 38.57 -3.81 -0.06
CA GLN A 54 38.76 -5.05 0.71
C GLN A 54 40.18 -5.61 0.55
N ALA A 55 40.84 -5.39 -0.59
CA ALA A 55 42.25 -5.72 -0.79
C ALA A 55 43.16 -4.94 0.17
N VAL A 56 42.93 -3.63 0.30
CA VAL A 56 43.68 -2.76 1.21
C VAL A 56 43.41 -3.15 2.67
N GLN A 57 42.17 -3.49 3.01
CA GLN A 57 41.83 -3.96 4.35
C GLN A 57 42.49 -5.30 4.68
N ALA A 58 42.47 -6.26 3.74
CA ALA A 58 43.13 -7.55 3.92
C ALA A 58 44.65 -7.42 4.04
N LEU A 59 45.27 -6.48 3.32
CA LEU A 59 46.69 -6.18 3.48
C LEU A 59 47.00 -5.60 4.86
N LYS A 60 46.17 -4.67 5.35
CA LYS A 60 46.29 -4.13 6.72
C LYS A 60 46.12 -5.24 7.75
N ASP A 61 45.13 -6.11 7.60
CA ASP A 61 44.88 -7.24 8.49
C ASP A 61 46.02 -8.26 8.44
N ALA A 62 46.61 -8.51 7.26
CA ALA A 62 47.77 -9.38 7.09
C ALA A 62 49.01 -8.79 7.78
N VAL A 63 49.27 -7.48 7.63
CA VAL A 63 50.35 -6.78 8.33
C VAL A 63 50.15 -6.84 9.84
N VAL A 64 48.94 -6.54 10.33
CA VAL A 64 48.59 -6.66 11.76
C VAL A 64 48.75 -8.11 12.24
N TRP A 65 48.36 -9.09 11.43
CA TRP A 65 48.52 -10.50 11.76
C TRP A 65 49.99 -10.90 11.88
N LEU A 66 50.84 -10.42 10.98
CA LEU A 66 52.28 -10.70 10.95
C LEU A 66 52.99 -10.03 12.13
N VAL A 67 52.68 -8.76 12.39
CA VAL A 67 53.20 -7.96 13.53
C VAL A 67 52.78 -8.57 14.88
N LEU A 68 51.55 -9.03 15.02
CA LEU A 68 51.05 -9.63 16.26
C LEU A 68 51.31 -11.14 16.37
N SER A 69 51.86 -11.79 15.34
CA SER A 69 52.10 -13.23 15.33
C SER A 69 53.00 -13.73 16.48
N PRO A 70 54.07 -13.01 16.90
CA PRO A 70 54.91 -13.46 18.02
C PRO A 70 54.15 -13.40 19.35
N LEU A 71 53.37 -12.33 19.57
CA LEU A 71 52.54 -12.17 20.77
C LEU A 71 51.39 -13.20 20.82
N ARG A 72 50.82 -13.55 19.67
CA ARG A 72 49.77 -14.58 19.56
C ARG A 72 50.33 -15.98 19.79
N PHE A 73 51.53 -16.27 19.28
CA PHE A 73 52.23 -17.52 19.54
C PHE A 73 52.53 -17.68 21.02
N LEU A 74 53.12 -16.66 21.65
CA LEU A 74 53.38 -16.64 23.10
C LEU A 74 52.08 -16.85 23.90
N GLY A 75 51.00 -16.14 23.54
CA GLY A 75 49.70 -16.30 24.19
C GLY A 75 49.06 -17.68 23.98
N ALA A 76 49.32 -18.34 22.84
CA ALA A 76 48.86 -19.71 22.58
C ALA A 76 49.65 -20.73 23.41
N VAL A 77 50.97 -20.57 23.53
CA VAL A 77 51.82 -21.40 24.39
C VAL A 77 51.37 -21.30 25.85
N VAL A 78 51.18 -20.08 26.38
CA VAL A 78 50.70 -19.87 27.76
C VAL A 78 49.35 -20.54 27.99
N ARG A 79 48.40 -20.41 27.06
CA ARG A 79 47.11 -21.11 27.15
C ARG A 79 47.28 -22.64 27.09
N GLY A 80 48.17 -23.14 26.24
CA GLY A 80 48.50 -24.55 26.15
C GLY A 80 49.04 -25.09 27.46
N VAL A 81 49.92 -24.34 28.13
CA VAL A 81 50.41 -24.66 29.48
C VAL A 81 49.27 -24.70 30.49
N VAL A 82 48.34 -23.74 30.46
CA VAL A 82 47.16 -23.73 31.35
C VAL A 82 46.26 -24.93 31.08
N VAL A 83 46.02 -25.30 29.82
CA VAL A 83 45.22 -26.48 29.46
C VAL A 83 45.92 -27.76 29.91
N GLY A 84 47.23 -27.88 29.67
CA GLY A 84 48.05 -29.00 30.15
C GLY A 84 48.01 -29.11 31.69
N ALA A 85 48.11 -28.00 32.41
CA ALA A 85 47.98 -27.96 33.86
C ALA A 85 46.57 -28.36 34.33
N ARG A 86 45.51 -27.97 33.61
CA ARG A 86 44.13 -28.38 33.89
C ARG A 86 43.91 -29.87 33.61
N TRP A 87 44.48 -30.42 32.54
CA TRP A 87 44.46 -31.85 32.25
C TRP A 87 45.24 -32.65 33.28
N TRP A 88 46.45 -32.22 33.65
CA TRP A 88 47.21 -32.82 34.75
C TRP A 88 46.43 -32.78 36.07
N ARG A 89 45.72 -31.67 36.34
CA ARG A 89 44.82 -31.56 37.51
C ARG A 89 43.56 -32.44 37.39
N GLY A 90 43.13 -32.78 36.18
CA GLY A 90 41.97 -33.61 35.88
C GLY A 90 42.26 -35.10 35.72
N TRP A 91 43.53 -35.51 35.56
CA TRP A 91 43.96 -36.89 35.33
C TRP A 91 43.67 -37.84 36.51
N VAL A 92 43.46 -37.29 37.71
CA VAL A 92 42.90 -38.03 38.85
C VAL A 92 41.60 -37.34 39.27
N THR A 93 40.50 -37.68 38.59
CA THR A 93 39.21 -37.04 38.81
C THR A 93 38.50 -37.58 40.06
N VAL A 94 38.34 -36.72 41.06
CA VAL A 94 37.31 -36.81 42.13
C VAL A 94 35.88 -36.64 41.56
N ARG A 95 35.70 -36.61 40.23
CA ARG A 95 34.37 -36.47 39.62
C ARG A 95 33.50 -37.71 39.82
N ASP A 96 34.06 -38.91 39.73
CA ASP A 96 33.31 -40.14 40.02
C ASP A 96 32.90 -40.21 41.49
N TYR A 97 33.70 -39.61 42.38
CA TYR A 97 33.41 -39.57 43.81
C TYR A 97 32.52 -38.41 44.26
N ARG A 98 32.38 -37.32 43.49
CA ARG A 98 31.41 -36.26 43.83
C ARG A 98 29.99 -36.73 43.56
N THR A 99 29.77 -37.41 42.43
CA THR A 99 28.50 -38.10 42.14
C THR A 99 28.24 -39.23 43.14
N ALA A 100 29.26 -40.04 43.49
CA ALA A 100 29.09 -41.09 44.51
C ALA A 100 28.97 -40.55 45.95
N ALA A 101 29.42 -39.31 46.24
CA ALA A 101 29.30 -38.67 47.55
C ALA A 101 28.00 -37.88 47.71
N GLU A 102 27.45 -37.34 46.62
CA GLU A 102 26.10 -36.77 46.60
C GLU A 102 25.02 -37.86 46.79
N GLU A 103 25.30 -39.12 46.46
CA GLU A 103 24.41 -40.27 46.72
C GLU A 103 24.51 -40.89 48.13
N SER A 104 25.54 -40.57 48.94
CA SER A 104 25.84 -41.40 50.15
C SER A 104 25.95 -40.66 51.51
N GLU A 105 25.59 -39.39 51.63
CA GLU A 105 25.43 -38.59 52.89
C GLU A 105 26.44 -38.85 54.05
N LYS A 106 27.71 -39.18 53.79
CA LYS A 106 28.76 -39.30 54.84
C LYS A 106 30.05 -38.61 54.41
N LEU A 107 30.19 -37.35 54.80
CA LEU A 107 31.27 -36.44 54.38
C LEU A 107 32.54 -36.50 55.23
N ALA A 108 32.52 -37.10 56.42
CA ALA A 108 33.64 -36.98 57.37
C ALA A 108 34.78 -38.00 57.16
N ASP A 109 34.49 -39.22 56.69
CA ASP A 109 35.50 -40.31 56.66
C ASP A 109 36.44 -40.29 55.44
N LYS A 110 36.18 -39.48 54.40
CA LYS A 110 36.97 -39.50 53.15
C LYS A 110 38.04 -38.41 53.00
N PHE A 111 38.22 -37.52 53.99
CA PHE A 111 39.22 -36.44 53.90
C PHE A 111 40.68 -36.95 53.95
N ILE A 112 40.94 -38.06 54.66
CA ILE A 112 42.28 -38.65 54.79
C ILE A 112 42.74 -39.27 53.46
N GLU A 113 41.83 -39.93 52.74
CA GLU A 113 42.11 -40.55 51.43
C GLU A 113 42.41 -39.50 50.34
N ILE A 114 41.70 -38.36 50.36
CA ILE A 114 41.93 -37.24 49.44
C ILE A 114 43.34 -36.64 49.63
N ARG A 115 43.81 -36.53 50.88
CA ARG A 115 45.15 -35.99 51.19
C ARG A 115 46.28 -36.95 50.80
N ALA A 116 46.09 -38.26 50.98
CA ALA A 116 47.06 -39.28 50.57
C ALA A 116 47.27 -39.29 49.04
N LEU A 117 46.19 -39.17 48.26
CA LEU A 117 46.24 -39.11 46.79
C LEU A 117 46.86 -37.81 46.27
N THR A 118 46.61 -36.69 46.97
CA THR A 118 47.24 -35.41 46.62
C THR A 118 48.76 -35.46 46.83
N LEU A 119 49.24 -36.13 47.88
CA LEU A 119 50.66 -36.36 48.11
C LEU A 119 51.27 -37.32 47.09
N PHE A 120 50.53 -38.37 46.68
CA PHE A 120 50.95 -39.27 45.61
C PHE A 120 51.14 -38.53 44.28
N ARG A 121 50.26 -37.60 43.93
CA ARG A 121 50.39 -36.72 42.74
C ARG A 121 51.73 -35.98 42.72
N TRP A 122 52.11 -35.38 43.84
CA TRP A 122 53.37 -34.62 43.94
C TRP A 122 54.60 -35.53 43.93
N LYS A 123 54.52 -36.74 44.49
CA LYS A 123 55.59 -37.74 44.40
C LYS A 123 55.82 -38.23 42.96
N VAL A 124 54.76 -38.59 42.24
CA VAL A 124 54.86 -39.02 40.83
C VAL A 124 55.33 -37.88 39.95
N SER A 125 54.79 -36.67 40.12
CA SER A 125 55.22 -35.50 39.34
C SER A 125 56.68 -35.13 39.64
N GLY A 126 57.11 -35.24 40.91
CA GLY A 126 58.50 -35.07 41.32
C GLY A 126 59.42 -36.11 40.68
N ALA A 127 59.06 -37.40 40.73
CA ALA A 127 59.82 -38.48 40.11
C ALA A 127 59.96 -38.31 38.60
N VAL A 128 58.87 -37.97 37.90
CA VAL A 128 58.90 -37.69 36.45
C VAL A 128 59.79 -36.49 36.15
N THR A 129 59.70 -35.41 36.94
CA THR A 129 60.57 -34.23 36.76
C THR A 129 62.04 -34.59 36.91
N VAL A 130 62.40 -35.41 37.90
CA VAL A 130 63.78 -35.87 38.11
C VAL A 130 64.26 -36.73 36.94
N VAL A 131 63.45 -37.68 36.47
CA VAL A 131 63.79 -38.53 35.32
C VAL A 131 63.99 -37.69 34.05
N VAL A 132 63.11 -36.73 33.79
CA VAL A 132 63.23 -35.81 32.65
C VAL A 132 64.48 -34.94 32.78
N ALA A 133 64.79 -34.41 33.97
CA ALA A 133 65.98 -33.61 34.20
C ALA A 133 67.27 -34.40 33.95
N ILE A 134 67.32 -35.67 34.40
CA ILE A 134 68.45 -36.57 34.13
C ILE A 134 68.56 -36.85 32.63
N ALA A 135 67.45 -37.14 31.95
CA ALA A 135 67.45 -37.37 30.50
C ALA A 135 67.94 -36.15 29.71
N VAL A 136 67.51 -34.94 30.09
CA VAL A 136 67.98 -33.68 29.51
C VAL A 136 69.47 -33.49 29.74
N ALA A 137 69.96 -33.71 30.96
CA ALA A 137 71.38 -33.59 31.28
C ALA A 137 72.25 -34.59 30.51
N VAL A 138 71.77 -35.82 30.31
CA VAL A 138 72.46 -36.84 29.50
C VAL A 138 72.48 -36.44 28.02
N VAL A 139 71.37 -35.90 27.49
CA VAL A 139 71.32 -35.42 26.10
C VAL A 139 72.25 -34.23 25.89
N ASP A 140 72.27 -33.27 26.81
CA ASP A 140 73.19 -32.12 26.79
C ASP A 140 74.66 -32.58 26.78
N LEU A 141 74.98 -33.53 27.67
CA LEU A 141 76.34 -34.05 27.80
C LEU A 141 76.83 -34.83 26.56
N VAL A 142 75.93 -35.56 25.89
CA VAL A 142 76.28 -36.47 24.78
C VAL A 142 76.16 -35.79 23.41
N TYR A 143 75.17 -34.92 23.23
CA TYR A 143 74.81 -34.35 21.92
C TYR A 143 74.84 -32.81 21.89
N GLY A 144 75.18 -32.15 23.01
CA GLY A 144 75.20 -30.69 23.13
C GLY A 144 73.82 -30.06 23.25
N GLU A 145 73.77 -28.73 23.07
CA GLU A 145 72.56 -27.92 23.27
C GLU A 145 71.57 -27.94 22.08
N ASP A 146 72.04 -28.27 20.87
CA ASP A 146 71.23 -28.21 19.65
C ASP A 146 69.97 -29.10 19.69
N PRO A 147 70.02 -30.37 20.15
CA PRO A 147 68.83 -31.21 20.27
C PRO A 147 67.83 -30.68 21.30
N LEU A 148 68.32 -29.98 22.34
CA LEU A 148 67.46 -29.39 23.37
C LEU A 148 66.70 -28.19 22.83
N TRP A 149 67.33 -27.36 21.99
CA TRP A 149 66.65 -26.26 21.29
C TRP A 149 65.59 -26.76 20.31
N ILE A 150 65.88 -27.84 19.57
CA ILE A 150 64.92 -28.46 18.65
C ILE A 150 63.74 -29.08 19.43
N ALA A 151 64.01 -29.80 20.51
CA ALA A 151 62.98 -30.37 21.37
C ALA A 151 62.12 -29.29 22.05
N GLY A 152 62.75 -28.20 22.52
CA GLY A 152 62.06 -27.05 23.10
C GLY A 152 61.18 -26.32 22.07
N ALA A 153 61.66 -26.12 20.85
CA ALA A 153 60.89 -25.57 19.75
C ALA A 153 59.68 -26.47 19.42
N ALA A 154 59.88 -27.78 19.28
CA ALA A 154 58.81 -28.74 19.03
C ALA A 154 57.76 -28.76 20.15
N ALA A 155 58.20 -28.74 21.42
CA ALA A 155 57.31 -28.67 22.58
C ALA A 155 56.50 -27.37 22.61
N SER A 156 57.13 -26.22 22.29
CA SER A 156 56.44 -24.93 22.22
C SER A 156 55.37 -24.92 21.12
N VAL A 157 55.65 -25.53 19.96
CA VAL A 157 54.69 -25.68 18.86
C VAL A 157 53.55 -26.60 19.28
N ALA A 158 53.84 -27.72 19.95
CA ALA A 158 52.81 -28.63 20.46
C ALA A 158 51.89 -27.94 21.49
N LEU A 159 52.46 -27.15 22.41
CA LEU A 159 51.70 -26.33 23.36
C LEU A 159 50.87 -25.24 22.66
N ALA A 160 51.42 -24.59 21.63
CA ALA A 160 50.68 -23.61 20.83
C ALA A 160 49.52 -24.24 20.03
N VAL A 161 49.68 -25.49 19.57
CA VAL A 161 48.60 -26.28 18.94
C VAL A 161 47.55 -26.66 19.99
N LEU A 162 47.95 -27.09 21.18
CA LEU A 162 47.05 -27.46 22.28
C LEU A 162 46.26 -26.25 22.81
N GLY A 163 46.91 -25.09 22.91
CA GLY A 163 46.34 -23.81 23.32
C GLY A 163 45.75 -22.97 22.17
N ARG A 164 45.71 -23.53 20.96
CA ARG A 164 45.05 -22.93 19.80
C ARG A 164 43.57 -22.84 20.15
N ARG A 165 42.98 -21.65 19.98
CA ARG A 165 41.52 -21.53 20.00
C ARG A 165 41.01 -22.43 18.87
N LYS A 166 40.36 -23.56 19.20
CA LYS A 166 39.48 -24.22 18.25
C LYS A 166 38.44 -23.17 17.90
N ASP A 167 38.37 -22.79 16.63
CA ASP A 167 37.37 -21.85 16.12
C ASP A 167 35.98 -22.52 16.12
N GLY A 168 35.46 -22.78 17.32
CA GLY A 168 34.21 -23.49 17.58
C GLY A 168 33.68 -23.23 18.99
N SER A 169 32.84 -22.19 19.10
CA SER A 169 31.84 -21.84 20.15
C SER A 169 32.31 -21.36 21.54
N PRO A 170 31.65 -20.39 22.22
CA PRO A 170 30.61 -19.42 21.81
C PRO A 170 31.23 -18.01 21.80
N GLY A 171 31.68 -17.60 20.63
CA GLY A 171 32.38 -16.33 20.46
C GLY A 171 32.56 -16.00 19.00
N ARG A 172 31.61 -16.46 18.16
CA ARG A 172 31.31 -15.74 16.93
C ARG A 172 31.01 -14.32 17.40
N LYS A 173 32.00 -13.43 17.33
CA LYS A 173 31.65 -12.09 16.89
C LYS A 173 31.13 -12.33 15.49
N PRO A 174 29.82 -12.17 15.23
CA PRO A 174 29.40 -12.03 13.86
C PRO A 174 30.10 -10.78 13.37
N ALA A 175 31.22 -10.94 12.68
CA ALA A 175 31.59 -9.98 11.65
C ALA A 175 30.66 -10.29 10.46
N LEU A 176 29.36 -10.08 10.67
CA LEU A 176 28.39 -9.98 9.59
C LEU A 176 28.65 -8.60 8.99
N ALA A 177 29.48 -8.58 7.95
CA ALA A 177 29.34 -7.57 6.92
C ALA A 177 28.07 -7.92 6.14
N GLY A 178 26.93 -7.51 6.69
CA GLY A 178 25.59 -7.71 6.13
C GLY A 178 24.55 -7.21 7.13
N PRO A 179 23.54 -6.44 6.69
CA PRO A 179 22.53 -5.92 7.60
C PRO A 179 21.78 -7.08 8.29
N ARG A 180 21.31 -6.88 9.53
CA ARG A 180 20.62 -7.88 10.37
C ARG A 180 19.36 -8.52 9.72
N THR A 181 19.02 -8.10 8.51
CA THR A 181 17.76 -8.21 7.78
C THR A 181 17.36 -9.62 7.37
N LEU A 182 18.28 -10.59 7.37
CA LEU A 182 18.02 -11.97 6.95
C LEU A 182 18.19 -13.01 8.07
N THR A 183 18.59 -12.60 9.27
CA THR A 183 18.87 -13.55 10.37
C THR A 183 17.63 -14.35 10.77
N TRP A 184 16.44 -13.73 10.69
CA TRP A 184 15.16 -14.35 11.02
C TRP A 184 14.73 -15.45 10.03
N THR A 185 15.28 -15.49 8.82
CA THR A 185 15.03 -16.59 7.87
C THR A 185 15.73 -17.88 8.27
N MET A 186 16.82 -17.77 9.04
CA MET A 186 17.64 -18.89 9.50
C MET A 186 17.32 -19.31 10.93
N ASP A 187 16.87 -18.36 11.76
CA ASP A 187 16.49 -18.58 13.16
C ASP A 187 15.10 -17.97 13.44
N PRO A 188 14.05 -18.82 13.60
CA PRO A 188 12.72 -18.40 14.00
C PRO A 188 12.66 -17.52 15.25
N GLN A 189 13.63 -17.66 16.16
CA GLN A 189 13.61 -16.93 17.43
C GLN A 189 13.83 -15.43 17.24
N VAL A 190 14.60 -15.03 16.23
CA VAL A 190 14.78 -13.61 15.87
C VAL A 190 13.46 -12.96 15.45
N LEU A 191 12.58 -13.72 14.80
CA LEU A 191 11.25 -13.26 14.42
C LEU A 191 10.36 -13.08 15.66
N VAL A 192 10.38 -14.04 16.58
CA VAL A 192 9.66 -13.95 17.86
C VAL A 192 10.14 -12.74 18.67
N ASP A 193 11.44 -12.54 18.77
CA ASP A 193 12.04 -11.41 19.47
C ASP A 193 11.64 -10.08 18.81
N ALA A 194 11.63 -10.00 17.47
CA ALA A 194 11.18 -8.80 16.75
C ALA A 194 9.70 -8.47 17.03
N PHE A 195 8.82 -9.47 17.07
CA PHE A 195 7.41 -9.27 17.45
C PHE A 195 7.28 -8.83 18.92
N ARG A 196 8.14 -9.32 19.81
CA ARG A 196 8.15 -8.92 21.23
C ARG A 196 8.64 -7.47 21.39
N ASP A 197 9.71 -7.11 20.69
CA ASP A 197 10.28 -5.74 20.69
C ASP A 197 9.29 -4.73 20.10
N ALA A 198 8.54 -5.14 19.06
CA ALA A 198 7.43 -4.37 18.50
C ALA A 198 6.17 -4.35 19.40
N LYS A 199 6.19 -5.01 20.57
CA LYS A 199 5.07 -5.13 21.52
C LYS A 199 3.82 -5.79 20.93
N LEU A 200 4.00 -6.62 19.90
CA LEU A 200 2.93 -7.36 19.23
C LEU A 200 2.59 -8.67 19.96
N ILE A 201 3.53 -9.21 20.73
CA ILE A 201 3.35 -10.39 21.59
C ILE A 201 3.97 -10.16 22.97
N GLY A 202 3.50 -10.91 23.97
CA GLY A 202 4.02 -10.91 25.35
C GLY A 202 5.37 -11.61 25.52
N LYS A 203 5.93 -11.56 26.73
CA LYS A 203 7.22 -12.19 27.05
C LYS A 203 7.19 -13.71 26.90
N ASP A 204 6.10 -14.33 27.35
CA ASP A 204 5.90 -15.79 27.36
C ASP A 204 5.11 -16.30 26.14
N GLU A 205 4.70 -15.40 25.26
CA GLU A 205 3.97 -15.73 24.03
C GLU A 205 4.95 -16.11 22.92
N THR A 206 4.56 -17.07 22.08
CA THR A 206 5.36 -17.54 20.94
C THR A 206 4.55 -17.45 19.65
N LEU A 207 5.26 -17.38 18.52
CA LEU A 207 4.65 -17.39 17.20
C LEU A 207 4.63 -18.80 16.64
N ARG A 208 3.53 -19.18 15.99
CA ARG A 208 3.48 -20.43 15.22
C ARG A 208 3.74 -20.12 13.76
N LEU A 209 4.85 -20.62 13.23
CA LEU A 209 5.12 -20.57 11.79
C LEU A 209 4.25 -21.59 11.09
N VAL A 210 3.38 -21.14 10.18
CA VAL A 210 2.55 -22.01 9.35
C VAL A 210 3.41 -22.66 8.28
N GLU A 211 4.30 -21.85 7.69
CA GLU A 211 5.23 -22.25 6.65
C GLU A 211 6.63 -21.71 6.96
N ARG A 212 7.67 -22.38 6.44
CA ARG A 212 9.03 -21.84 6.51
C ARG A 212 9.15 -20.60 5.63
N ALA A 213 10.08 -19.72 5.98
CA ALA A 213 10.39 -18.58 5.13
C ALA A 213 10.82 -19.06 3.73
N THR A 214 10.09 -18.65 2.70
CA THR A 214 10.36 -19.00 1.31
C THR A 214 10.74 -17.77 0.51
N ARG A 215 11.61 -17.97 -0.48
CA ARG A 215 12.01 -16.89 -1.38
C ARG A 215 10.90 -16.61 -2.39
N VAL A 216 10.40 -15.38 -2.42
CA VAL A 216 9.38 -14.91 -3.37
C VAL A 216 9.86 -13.60 -3.97
N GLY A 217 10.24 -13.65 -5.25
CA GLY A 217 10.86 -12.51 -5.95
C GLY A 217 12.16 -12.06 -5.27
N ASP A 218 12.30 -10.75 -5.09
CA ASP A 218 13.45 -10.10 -4.45
C ASP A 218 13.28 -9.95 -2.91
N GLY A 219 12.53 -10.87 -2.29
CA GLY A 219 12.31 -10.89 -0.85
C GLY A 219 11.93 -12.26 -0.30
N TRP A 220 11.61 -12.29 0.99
CA TRP A 220 11.26 -13.49 1.75
C TRP A 220 9.83 -13.41 2.26
N ALA A 221 9.00 -14.38 1.90
CA ALA A 221 7.64 -14.55 2.40
C ALA A 221 7.60 -15.53 3.57
N VAL A 222 6.80 -15.24 4.59
CA VAL A 222 6.52 -16.12 5.71
C VAL A 222 5.08 -15.93 6.19
N THR A 223 4.41 -17.03 6.52
CA THR A 223 3.05 -17.00 7.10
C THR A 223 3.11 -17.46 8.54
N ILE A 224 2.52 -16.66 9.43
CA ILE A 224 2.64 -16.81 10.89
C ILE A 224 1.25 -16.74 11.51
N ASP A 225 0.97 -17.65 12.44
CA ASP A 225 -0.18 -17.62 13.33
C ASP A 225 0.23 -16.96 14.65
N LEU A 226 -0.48 -15.89 14.99
CA LEU A 226 -0.37 -15.17 16.25
C LEU A 226 -1.03 -15.97 17.39
N PRO A 227 -0.61 -15.72 18.66
CA PRO A 227 -1.35 -16.17 19.83
C PRO A 227 -2.82 -15.74 19.79
N ALA A 228 -3.70 -16.51 20.41
CA ALA A 228 -5.14 -16.23 20.45
C ALA A 228 -5.50 -14.86 21.07
N THR A 229 -4.58 -14.26 21.82
CA THR A 229 -4.71 -12.93 22.45
C THR A 229 -4.51 -11.78 21.46
N ARG A 230 -4.01 -12.03 20.24
CA ARG A 230 -3.57 -11.02 19.27
C ARG A 230 -4.28 -11.17 17.93
N LYS A 231 -4.45 -10.05 17.21
CA LYS A 231 -5.07 -10.02 15.89
C LYS A 231 -4.09 -9.54 14.83
N ALA A 232 -4.23 -10.05 13.61
CA ALA A 232 -3.45 -9.62 12.45
C ALA A 232 -3.57 -8.11 12.18
N ALA A 233 -4.73 -7.53 12.50
CA ALA A 233 -4.97 -6.08 12.38
C ALA A 233 -4.00 -5.26 13.27
N ASP A 234 -3.63 -5.77 14.44
CA ASP A 234 -2.69 -5.09 15.33
C ASP A 234 -1.26 -5.07 14.76
N VAL A 235 -0.88 -6.14 14.05
CA VAL A 235 0.41 -6.25 13.37
C VAL A 235 0.47 -5.28 12.18
N VAL A 236 -0.59 -5.23 11.38
CA VAL A 236 -0.70 -4.27 10.26
C VAL A 236 -0.62 -2.83 10.77
N LYS A 237 -1.32 -2.52 11.87
CA LYS A 237 -1.32 -1.17 12.49
C LYS A 237 0.05 -0.77 13.04
N ASN A 238 0.80 -1.70 13.62
CA ASN A 238 2.13 -1.43 14.20
C ASN A 238 3.28 -1.91 13.29
N ARG A 239 3.07 -1.89 11.97
CA ARG A 239 4.07 -2.30 10.98
C ARG A 239 5.40 -1.57 11.15
N ASP A 240 5.36 -0.27 11.43
CA ASP A 240 6.56 0.58 11.55
C ASP A 240 7.45 0.12 12.71
N ALA A 241 6.84 -0.26 13.83
CA ALA A 241 7.54 -0.82 14.99
C ALA A 241 8.15 -2.20 14.67
N LEU A 242 7.43 -3.03 13.92
CA LEU A 242 7.92 -4.34 13.48
C LEU A 242 9.07 -4.22 12.47
N ALA A 243 8.97 -3.30 11.51
CA ALA A 243 10.04 -3.01 10.55
C ALA A 243 11.32 -2.56 11.27
N SER A 244 11.18 -1.64 12.23
CA SER A 244 12.26 -1.19 13.10
C SER A 244 12.91 -2.35 13.88
N ALA A 245 12.10 -3.23 14.49
CA ALA A 245 12.60 -4.39 15.22
C ALA A 245 13.33 -5.41 14.31
N LEU A 246 12.88 -5.56 13.06
CA LEU A 246 13.54 -6.38 12.03
C LEU A 246 14.76 -5.70 11.40
N ALA A 247 15.06 -4.45 11.77
CA ALA A 247 16.11 -3.62 11.19
C ALA A 247 16.00 -3.45 9.66
N VAL A 248 14.77 -3.30 9.16
CA VAL A 248 14.43 -2.99 7.77
C VAL A 248 13.65 -1.69 7.69
N ASP A 249 13.62 -1.06 6.51
CA ASP A 249 12.73 0.08 6.27
C ASP A 249 11.26 -0.37 6.22
N GLU A 250 10.34 0.53 6.60
CA GLU A 250 8.90 0.28 6.56
C GLU A 250 8.42 -0.18 5.16
N VAL A 251 9.03 0.36 4.11
CA VAL A 251 8.69 0.07 2.71
C VAL A 251 9.12 -1.34 2.28
N GLN A 252 10.12 -1.91 2.95
CA GLN A 252 10.58 -3.28 2.69
C GLN A 252 9.68 -4.32 3.33
N LEU A 253 8.91 -3.95 4.36
CA LEU A 253 8.06 -4.84 5.11
C LEU A 253 6.61 -4.72 4.65
N ILE A 254 6.07 -5.79 4.05
CA ILE A 254 4.65 -5.90 3.71
C ILE A 254 4.01 -6.90 4.65
N VAL A 255 2.95 -6.47 5.32
CA VAL A 255 2.18 -7.27 6.27
C VAL A 255 0.74 -7.30 5.80
N GLU A 256 0.20 -8.49 5.59
CA GLU A 256 -1.16 -8.71 5.13
C GLU A 256 -1.85 -9.71 6.05
N ARG A 257 -3.14 -9.50 6.30
CA ARG A 257 -3.98 -10.52 6.94
C ARG A 257 -4.35 -11.57 5.90
N VAL A 258 -4.16 -12.85 6.22
CA VAL A 258 -4.65 -13.94 5.37
C VAL A 258 -6.15 -14.12 5.60
N ARG A 259 -6.94 -13.95 4.54
CA ARG A 259 -8.41 -14.08 4.53
C ARG A 259 -8.84 -15.34 3.76
N GLY A 260 -10.13 -15.66 3.82
CA GLY A 260 -10.71 -16.80 3.09
C GLY A 260 -10.34 -18.17 3.65
N ASN A 261 -10.48 -19.19 2.80
CA ASN A 261 -10.20 -20.59 3.15
C ASN A 261 -8.71 -20.78 3.42
N GLY A 262 -8.35 -21.08 4.67
CA GLY A 262 -6.97 -21.15 5.14
C GLY A 262 -6.47 -19.87 5.83
N GLY A 263 -7.32 -18.85 6.01
CA GLY A 263 -7.05 -17.68 6.84
C GLY A 263 -7.81 -17.68 8.16
N HIS A 264 -7.34 -16.92 9.15
CA HIS A 264 -8.12 -16.55 10.35
C HIS A 264 -7.65 -15.20 10.90
N ALA A 265 -8.37 -14.64 11.88
CA ALA A 265 -8.09 -13.31 12.41
C ALA A 265 -6.68 -13.14 13.04
N GLY A 266 -6.02 -14.24 13.37
CA GLY A 266 -4.66 -14.27 13.92
C GLY A 266 -3.58 -14.65 12.90
N ARG A 267 -3.93 -14.93 11.64
CA ARG A 267 -2.96 -15.32 10.60
C ARG A 267 -2.45 -14.11 9.83
N VAL A 268 -1.13 -13.99 9.77
CA VAL A 268 -0.41 -12.90 9.13
C VAL A 268 0.52 -13.45 8.06
N ALA A 269 0.39 -12.95 6.84
CA ALA A 269 1.40 -13.11 5.80
C ALA A 269 2.35 -11.91 5.85
N MET A 270 3.63 -12.19 5.91
CA MET A 270 4.68 -11.18 5.95
C MET A 270 5.62 -11.40 4.77
N TRP A 271 5.97 -10.33 4.07
CA TRP A 271 6.99 -10.34 3.04
C TRP A 271 8.01 -9.24 3.31
N VAL A 272 9.29 -9.61 3.35
CA VAL A 272 10.40 -8.68 3.62
C VAL A 272 11.30 -8.63 2.39
N ALA A 273 11.40 -7.46 1.77
CA ALA A 273 12.27 -7.22 0.63
C ALA A 273 13.75 -7.20 1.03
N ASP A 274 14.64 -7.67 0.16
CA ASP A 274 16.10 -7.60 0.40
C ASP A 274 16.60 -6.14 0.39
N GLU A 275 16.06 -5.33 -0.51
CA GLU A 275 16.32 -3.90 -0.71
C GLU A 275 14.99 -3.17 -0.89
N ASP A 276 14.98 -1.84 -1.01
CA ASP A 276 13.76 -1.09 -1.32
C ASP A 276 13.17 -1.56 -2.67
N PRO A 277 11.97 -2.19 -2.68
CA PRO A 277 11.39 -2.77 -3.89
C PRO A 277 11.06 -1.72 -4.96
N TYR A 278 10.89 -0.46 -4.55
CA TYR A 278 10.50 0.64 -5.41
C TYR A 278 11.67 1.51 -5.87
N ALA A 279 12.89 1.26 -5.39
CA ALA A 279 14.10 1.97 -5.80
C ALA A 279 14.74 1.44 -7.10
N SER A 280 14.24 0.31 -7.63
CA SER A 280 14.76 -0.26 -8.90
C SER A 280 14.48 0.65 -10.11
N PRO A 281 15.29 0.55 -11.19
CA PRO A 281 15.07 1.33 -12.41
C PRO A 281 13.64 1.21 -12.96
N PRO A 282 13.08 2.29 -13.54
CA PRO A 282 11.72 2.29 -14.06
C PRO A 282 11.56 1.28 -15.20
N LEU A 283 10.45 0.54 -15.18
CA LEU A 283 10.08 -0.39 -16.25
C LEU A 283 9.23 0.35 -17.28
N ARG A 284 9.56 0.26 -18.57
CA ARG A 284 8.74 0.87 -19.63
C ARG A 284 7.37 0.18 -19.73
N THR A 285 6.38 0.92 -20.23
CA THR A 285 5.03 0.40 -20.44
C THR A 285 5.00 -0.78 -21.41
N PRO A 286 4.27 -1.88 -21.09
CA PRO A 286 4.11 -3.00 -22.01
C PRO A 286 3.13 -2.70 -23.15
N LEU A 287 2.46 -1.54 -23.14
CA LEU A 287 1.62 -1.08 -24.25
C LEU A 287 2.45 -0.62 -25.46
N LEU A 288 3.74 -0.35 -25.26
CA LEU A 288 4.62 0.04 -26.35
C LEU A 288 4.82 -1.16 -27.31
N GLY A 289 4.48 -0.97 -28.59
CA GLY A 289 4.61 -2.01 -29.61
C GLY A 289 3.43 -3.00 -29.68
N VAL A 290 2.39 -2.81 -28.87
CA VAL A 290 1.12 -3.52 -29.06
C VAL A 290 0.40 -2.94 -30.27
N THR A 291 -0.14 -3.78 -31.16
CA THR A 291 -0.80 -3.32 -32.40
C THR A 291 -2.12 -2.61 -32.19
N GLN A 292 -2.95 -3.13 -31.28
CA GLN A 292 -4.24 -2.56 -30.86
C GLN A 292 -4.57 -3.02 -29.44
N TRP A 293 -5.37 -2.24 -28.72
CA TRP A 293 -5.89 -2.61 -27.40
C TRP A 293 -7.42 -2.63 -27.42
N ASP A 294 -7.99 -3.39 -26.51
CA ASP A 294 -9.44 -3.42 -26.27
C ASP A 294 -9.72 -2.69 -24.96
N ALA A 295 -10.49 -1.60 -25.01
CA ALA A 295 -10.81 -0.78 -23.85
C ALA A 295 -11.48 -1.56 -22.72
N TRP A 296 -12.19 -2.66 -23.03
CA TRP A 296 -12.84 -3.53 -22.04
C TRP A 296 -11.86 -4.41 -21.28
N ARG A 297 -10.60 -4.52 -21.73
CA ARG A 297 -9.54 -5.23 -21.03
C ARG A 297 -8.83 -4.32 -20.01
N PRO A 298 -8.58 -4.80 -18.78
CA PRO A 298 -7.79 -4.07 -17.78
C PRO A 298 -6.43 -3.64 -18.31
N ILE A 299 -6.07 -2.38 -18.13
CA ILE A 299 -4.87 -1.77 -18.69
C ILE A 299 -3.66 -2.09 -17.80
N PRO A 300 -2.52 -2.54 -18.34
CA PRO A 300 -1.28 -2.65 -17.59
C PRO A 300 -0.85 -1.33 -16.96
N PHE A 301 -1.04 -1.22 -15.66
CA PHE A 301 -0.84 0.02 -14.92
C PHE A 301 0.53 0.07 -14.25
N GLY A 302 0.93 -1.04 -13.62
CA GLY A 302 2.22 -1.10 -12.92
C GLY A 302 2.56 -2.46 -12.35
N ARG A 303 3.42 -2.44 -11.34
CA ARG A 303 3.82 -3.62 -10.57
C ARG A 303 3.83 -3.33 -9.08
N ASP A 304 3.47 -4.31 -8.28
CA ASP A 304 3.61 -4.23 -6.83
C ASP A 304 5.06 -4.52 -6.38
N ALA A 305 5.31 -4.46 -5.07
CA ALA A 305 6.62 -4.78 -4.49
C ALA A 305 7.08 -6.22 -4.74
N ARG A 306 6.16 -7.17 -4.97
CA ARG A 306 6.46 -8.57 -5.28
C ARG A 306 6.68 -8.78 -6.78
N ASP A 307 6.77 -7.70 -7.55
CA ASP A 307 6.89 -7.66 -9.02
C ASP A 307 5.69 -8.28 -9.76
N ARG A 308 4.54 -8.44 -9.09
CA ARG A 308 3.30 -8.87 -9.75
C ARG A 308 2.75 -7.73 -10.59
N ARG A 309 2.29 -8.06 -11.80
CA ARG A 309 1.64 -7.09 -12.69
C ARG A 309 0.29 -6.68 -12.09
N ILE A 310 0.06 -5.38 -12.01
CA ILE A 310 -1.21 -4.78 -11.58
C ILE A 310 -1.84 -4.14 -12.81
N ASP A 311 -3.04 -4.61 -13.14
CA ASP A 311 -3.87 -4.09 -14.22
C ASP A 311 -5.00 -3.25 -13.64
N LEU A 312 -5.38 -2.19 -14.36
CA LEU A 312 -6.40 -1.23 -13.97
C LEU A 312 -7.61 -1.37 -14.91
N PRO A 313 -8.75 -1.94 -14.45
CA PRO A 313 -9.99 -1.84 -15.20
C PRO A 313 -10.44 -0.38 -15.22
N LEU A 314 -10.88 0.11 -16.39
CA LEU A 314 -11.37 1.48 -16.55
C LEU A 314 -12.85 1.54 -16.96
N VAL A 315 -13.30 0.58 -17.77
CA VAL A 315 -14.72 0.52 -18.13
C VAL A 315 -15.53 0.22 -16.87
N TRP A 316 -16.63 0.95 -16.68
CA TRP A 316 -17.51 0.95 -15.49
C TRP A 316 -16.98 1.64 -14.23
N THR A 317 -15.77 2.19 -14.24
CA THR A 317 -15.24 2.93 -13.09
C THR A 317 -14.74 4.32 -13.50
N SER A 318 -14.28 5.06 -12.51
CA SER A 318 -13.59 6.33 -12.65
C SER A 318 -12.27 6.28 -11.89
N LEU A 319 -11.33 7.15 -12.24
CA LEU A 319 -10.01 7.20 -11.61
C LEU A 319 -9.72 8.60 -11.07
N LEU A 320 -9.40 8.70 -9.79
CA LEU A 320 -8.79 9.88 -9.19
C LEU A 320 -7.29 9.65 -9.01
N VAL A 321 -6.45 10.51 -9.58
CA VAL A 321 -5.00 10.51 -9.37
C VAL A 321 -4.59 11.75 -8.57
N GLY A 322 -3.94 11.56 -7.41
CA GLY A 322 -3.46 12.66 -6.59
C GLY A 322 -1.98 12.55 -6.24
N ALA A 323 -1.24 13.66 -6.35
CA ALA A 323 0.19 13.69 -6.05
C ALA A 323 0.73 15.12 -5.94
N ILE A 324 1.82 15.32 -5.20
CA ILE A 324 2.59 16.58 -5.33
C ILE A 324 3.35 16.63 -6.68
N PRO A 325 3.83 17.81 -7.12
CA PRO A 325 4.57 17.93 -8.38
C PRO A 325 5.74 16.94 -8.49
N ARG A 326 6.03 16.50 -9.72
CA ARG A 326 7.18 15.66 -10.09
C ARG A 326 7.21 14.26 -9.45
N GLN A 327 6.06 13.70 -9.06
CA GLN A 327 5.96 12.33 -8.56
C GLN A 327 5.46 11.30 -9.57
N GLY A 328 5.02 11.75 -10.76
CA GLY A 328 4.50 10.85 -11.80
C GLY A 328 2.99 10.91 -12.00
N LYS A 329 2.31 11.97 -11.53
CA LYS A 329 0.87 12.21 -11.72
C LYS A 329 0.45 12.08 -13.18
N THR A 330 1.02 12.95 -14.03
CA THR A 330 0.71 12.99 -15.47
C THR A 330 1.08 11.68 -16.18
N PHE A 331 2.20 11.05 -15.81
CA PHE A 331 2.59 9.73 -16.35
C PHE A 331 1.55 8.65 -16.02
N SER A 332 1.02 8.66 -14.80
CA SER A 332 0.00 7.70 -14.35
C SER A 332 -1.34 7.91 -15.05
N ALA A 333 -1.75 9.17 -15.23
CA ALA A 333 -2.96 9.50 -16.00
C ALA A 333 -2.81 9.10 -17.49
N ARG A 334 -1.65 9.34 -18.10
CA ARG A 334 -1.36 8.91 -19.47
C ARG A 334 -1.32 7.40 -19.64
N LEU A 335 -0.86 6.64 -18.65
CA LEU A 335 -0.93 5.17 -18.71
C LEU A 335 -2.36 4.67 -18.83
N ALA A 336 -3.27 5.26 -18.04
CA ALA A 336 -4.70 4.98 -18.17
C ALA A 336 -5.24 5.39 -19.55
N ALA A 337 -4.84 6.55 -20.07
CA ALA A 337 -5.22 7.00 -21.42
C ALA A 337 -4.66 6.11 -22.54
N ALA A 338 -3.45 5.60 -22.41
CA ALA A 338 -2.74 4.88 -23.47
C ALA A 338 -3.48 3.61 -23.93
N GLY A 339 -4.04 2.83 -23.00
CA GLY A 339 -4.84 1.65 -23.38
C GLY A 339 -6.12 2.04 -24.13
N LEU A 340 -6.73 3.17 -23.78
CA LEU A 340 -7.93 3.69 -24.45
C LEU A 340 -7.61 4.32 -25.82
N ILE A 341 -6.44 4.93 -25.97
CA ILE A 341 -5.94 5.47 -27.25
C ILE A 341 -5.66 4.35 -28.26
N LEU A 342 -5.18 3.19 -27.79
CA LEU A 342 -4.91 2.05 -28.66
C LEU A 342 -6.18 1.28 -29.07
N ASP A 343 -7.35 1.64 -28.56
CA ASP A 343 -8.64 1.19 -29.07
C ASP A 343 -9.20 2.23 -30.06
N ALA A 344 -9.45 1.82 -31.31
CA ALA A 344 -9.90 2.70 -32.39
C ALA A 344 -11.33 3.24 -32.18
N TRP A 345 -12.14 2.60 -31.33
CA TRP A 345 -13.55 2.94 -31.16
C TRP A 345 -13.79 3.93 -30.02
N VAL A 346 -12.81 4.12 -29.14
CA VAL A 346 -12.93 5.02 -28.00
C VAL A 346 -12.91 6.49 -28.44
N ARG A 347 -13.84 7.28 -27.89
CA ARG A 347 -13.88 8.74 -28.01
C ARG A 347 -13.17 9.37 -26.81
N LEU A 348 -12.17 10.22 -27.05
CA LEU A 348 -11.35 10.85 -26.00
C LEU A 348 -11.67 12.34 -25.85
N TYR A 349 -11.90 12.77 -24.62
CA TYR A 349 -11.97 14.17 -24.18
C TYR A 349 -10.76 14.41 -23.28
N VAL A 350 -9.94 15.40 -23.60
CA VAL A 350 -8.72 15.71 -22.85
C VAL A 350 -8.68 17.21 -22.56
N ALA A 351 -8.69 17.54 -21.28
CA ALA A 351 -8.56 18.89 -20.76
C ALA A 351 -7.28 18.98 -19.92
N ASP A 352 -6.29 19.74 -20.41
CA ASP A 352 -5.02 19.97 -19.71
C ASP A 352 -4.97 21.39 -19.14
N PHE A 353 -5.29 21.54 -17.86
CA PHE A 353 -5.23 22.83 -17.17
C PHE A 353 -3.83 23.19 -16.64
N LYS A 354 -2.80 22.45 -17.05
CA LYS A 354 -1.41 22.82 -16.76
C LYS A 354 -0.83 23.81 -17.77
N ALA A 355 -1.49 23.98 -18.93
CA ALA A 355 -1.00 24.76 -20.07
C ALA A 355 0.39 24.30 -20.56
N GLY A 356 0.70 23.01 -20.42
CA GLY A 356 2.00 22.42 -20.75
C GLY A 356 1.95 21.54 -22.00
N LYS A 357 3.12 21.14 -22.51
CA LYS A 357 3.22 20.22 -23.66
C LYS A 357 2.93 18.75 -23.33
N ASP A 358 2.39 18.54 -22.14
CA ASP A 358 2.29 17.22 -21.55
C ASP A 358 1.20 16.42 -22.28
N TRP A 359 0.08 17.04 -22.63
CA TRP A 359 -1.01 16.37 -23.31
C TRP A 359 -1.11 16.66 -24.81
N ASP A 360 -0.30 17.56 -25.39
CA ASP A 360 -0.34 17.96 -26.81
C ASP A 360 -0.53 16.81 -27.80
N ALA A 361 0.20 15.69 -27.60
CA ALA A 361 0.11 14.55 -28.51
C ALA A 361 -1.29 13.90 -28.52
N ALA A 362 -2.09 14.06 -27.46
CA ALA A 362 -3.47 13.59 -27.41
C ALA A 362 -4.36 14.32 -28.42
N GLY A 363 -4.03 15.55 -28.81
CA GLY A 363 -4.75 16.29 -29.87
C GLY A 363 -4.78 15.54 -31.21
N LEU A 364 -3.85 14.63 -31.45
CA LEU A 364 -3.84 13.77 -32.65
C LEU A 364 -5.00 12.77 -32.71
N VAL A 365 -5.61 12.45 -31.57
CA VAL A 365 -6.63 11.38 -31.42
C VAL A 365 -7.90 11.84 -30.72
N ALA A 366 -7.86 12.94 -29.98
CA ALA A 366 -8.95 13.39 -29.15
C ALA A 366 -10.11 13.97 -29.97
N HIS A 367 -11.32 13.63 -29.52
CA HIS A 367 -12.55 14.24 -30.02
C HIS A 367 -12.70 15.67 -29.51
N ARG A 368 -12.35 15.91 -28.24
CA ARG A 368 -12.19 17.24 -27.67
C ARG A 368 -10.83 17.35 -27.01
N PHE A 369 -10.09 18.39 -27.34
CA PHE A 369 -8.77 18.68 -26.77
C PHE A 369 -8.67 20.16 -26.45
N MET A 370 -8.18 20.47 -25.26
CA MET A 370 -7.81 21.82 -24.88
C MET A 370 -6.63 21.76 -23.91
N SER A 371 -5.80 22.80 -23.97
CA SER A 371 -4.68 23.00 -23.06
C SER A 371 -4.57 24.47 -22.73
N GLY A 372 -4.82 24.81 -21.46
CA GLY A 372 -4.85 26.19 -20.98
C GLY A 372 -5.53 26.29 -19.61
N ASP A 373 -5.26 27.36 -18.88
CA ASP A 373 -5.74 27.60 -17.51
C ASP A 373 -6.55 28.89 -17.35
N GLU A 374 -6.86 29.57 -18.47
CA GLU A 374 -7.66 30.80 -18.47
C GLU A 374 -9.17 30.52 -18.32
N PRO A 375 -9.97 31.50 -17.85
CA PRO A 375 -11.43 31.33 -17.66
C PRO A 375 -12.18 30.82 -18.90
N GLU A 376 -11.74 31.18 -20.10
CA GLU A 376 -12.32 30.67 -21.36
C GLU A 376 -12.19 29.14 -21.49
N HIS A 377 -11.10 28.55 -20.98
CA HIS A 377 -10.90 27.09 -20.97
C HIS A 377 -11.84 26.43 -19.94
N VAL A 378 -12.09 27.09 -18.80
CA VAL A 378 -13.04 26.60 -17.80
C VAL A 378 -14.46 26.63 -18.36
N LEU A 379 -14.85 27.70 -19.05
CA LEU A 379 -16.16 27.80 -19.70
C LEU A 379 -16.30 26.77 -20.83
N ALA A 380 -15.24 26.54 -21.62
CA ALA A 380 -15.24 25.46 -22.61
C ALA A 380 -15.42 24.07 -21.97
N LEU A 381 -14.82 23.82 -20.80
CA LEU A 381 -15.08 22.59 -20.05
C LEU A 381 -16.54 22.48 -19.62
N VAL A 382 -17.15 23.56 -19.11
CA VAL A 382 -18.57 23.57 -18.73
C VAL A 382 -19.43 23.14 -19.92
N ASP A 383 -19.19 23.71 -21.10
CA ASP A 383 -19.90 23.38 -22.32
C ASP A 383 -19.75 21.89 -22.70
N TRP A 384 -18.54 21.33 -22.58
CA TRP A 384 -18.29 19.91 -22.84
C TRP A 384 -19.00 19.01 -21.83
N LEU A 385 -19.01 19.39 -20.55
CA LEU A 385 -19.67 18.58 -19.53
C LEU A 385 -21.19 18.60 -19.72
N ILE A 386 -21.77 19.72 -20.14
CA ILE A 386 -23.19 19.78 -20.52
C ILE A 386 -23.48 18.87 -21.71
N GLU A 387 -22.66 18.94 -22.77
CA GLU A 387 -22.74 18.05 -23.94
C GLU A 387 -22.74 16.57 -23.48
N LEU A 388 -21.82 16.22 -22.58
CA LEU A 388 -21.66 14.85 -22.06
C LEU A 388 -22.84 14.41 -21.19
N VAL A 389 -23.41 15.29 -20.37
CA VAL A 389 -24.65 15.00 -19.61
C VAL A 389 -25.80 14.69 -20.56
N GLY A 390 -25.99 15.51 -21.61
CA GLY A 390 -27.00 15.30 -22.64
C GLY A 390 -26.79 14.00 -23.43
N GLU A 391 -25.53 13.69 -23.75
CA GLU A 391 -25.14 12.44 -24.41
C GLU A 391 -25.50 11.22 -23.54
N VAL A 392 -25.14 11.20 -22.26
CA VAL A 392 -25.47 10.11 -21.33
C VAL A 392 -26.98 9.89 -21.23
N GLN A 393 -27.76 10.97 -21.10
CA GLN A 393 -29.22 10.86 -21.09
C GLN A 393 -29.76 10.28 -22.40
N THR A 394 -29.19 10.69 -23.53
CA THR A 394 -29.58 10.17 -24.85
C THR A 394 -29.25 8.69 -24.99
N ARG A 395 -28.10 8.24 -24.48
CA ARG A 395 -27.73 6.82 -24.44
C ARG A 395 -28.70 6.01 -23.60
N PHE A 396 -29.08 6.49 -22.41
CA PHE A 396 -30.08 5.81 -21.59
C PHE A 396 -31.46 5.71 -22.25
N ARG A 397 -31.88 6.75 -22.98
CA ARG A 397 -33.12 6.69 -23.79
C ARG A 397 -33.01 5.62 -24.87
N ARG A 398 -31.92 5.61 -25.65
CA ARG A 398 -31.68 4.59 -26.68
C ARG A 398 -31.62 3.17 -26.10
N MET A 399 -30.91 2.97 -24.99
CA MET A 399 -30.81 1.66 -24.32
C MET A 399 -32.16 1.13 -23.85
N ARG A 400 -33.08 2.02 -23.44
CA ARG A 400 -34.45 1.64 -23.06
C ARG A 400 -35.27 1.11 -24.25
N ASP A 401 -34.97 1.59 -25.46
CA ASP A 401 -35.68 1.21 -26.68
C ASP A 401 -35.09 -0.07 -27.32
N LEU A 402 -33.93 -0.55 -26.83
CA LEU A 402 -33.30 -1.79 -27.29
C LEU A 402 -33.85 -3.01 -26.55
N ASP A 403 -33.78 -4.17 -27.21
CA ASP A 403 -34.14 -5.44 -26.60
C ASP A 403 -33.08 -5.94 -25.59
N ASP A 404 -33.51 -6.77 -24.64
CA ASP A 404 -32.65 -7.28 -23.56
C ASP A 404 -31.50 -8.19 -24.05
N LEU A 405 -31.59 -8.76 -25.27
CA LEU A 405 -30.47 -9.54 -25.83
C LEU A 405 -29.35 -8.61 -26.29
N THR A 406 -29.70 -7.47 -26.88
CA THR A 406 -28.75 -6.45 -27.34
C THR A 406 -28.20 -5.61 -26.19
N CYS A 407 -29.06 -5.18 -25.25
CA CYS A 407 -28.70 -4.34 -24.10
C CYS A 407 -29.09 -5.00 -22.77
N PRO A 408 -28.38 -6.06 -22.35
CA PRO A 408 -28.63 -6.69 -21.07
C PRO A 408 -28.39 -5.70 -19.92
N GLU A 409 -29.26 -5.73 -18.92
CA GLU A 409 -29.18 -4.90 -17.71
C GLU A 409 -29.16 -3.38 -17.95
N SER A 410 -29.57 -2.91 -19.14
CA SER A 410 -29.52 -1.48 -19.52
C SER A 410 -28.10 -0.88 -19.44
N LYS A 411 -27.09 -1.68 -19.79
CA LYS A 411 -25.68 -1.27 -19.83
C LYS A 411 -25.13 -1.39 -21.23
N VAL A 412 -24.22 -0.48 -21.59
CA VAL A 412 -23.43 -0.59 -22.81
C VAL A 412 -22.60 -1.88 -22.76
N THR A 413 -22.58 -2.62 -23.87
CA THR A 413 -21.79 -3.84 -24.07
C THR A 413 -20.61 -3.60 -25.02
N PRO A 414 -19.62 -4.51 -25.06
CA PRO A 414 -18.52 -4.43 -26.02
C PRO A 414 -18.99 -4.36 -27.47
N GLU A 415 -20.03 -5.10 -27.84
CA GLU A 415 -20.63 -5.12 -29.17
C GLU A 415 -21.29 -3.79 -29.49
N MET A 416 -22.10 -3.26 -28.57
CA MET A 416 -22.76 -1.95 -28.73
C MET A 416 -21.75 -0.82 -28.90
N SER A 417 -20.64 -0.85 -28.16
CA SER A 417 -19.60 0.19 -28.23
C SER A 417 -18.88 0.26 -29.58
N ARG A 418 -18.99 -0.81 -30.39
CA ARG A 418 -18.40 -0.93 -31.73
C ARG A 418 -19.42 -0.75 -32.85
N ASP A 419 -20.70 -0.60 -32.53
CA ASP A 419 -21.75 -0.36 -33.51
C ASP A 419 -21.92 1.13 -33.78
N LYS A 420 -21.57 1.57 -35.00
CA LYS A 420 -21.71 2.96 -35.44
C LYS A 420 -23.17 3.43 -35.49
N SER A 421 -24.12 2.52 -35.72
CA SER A 421 -25.55 2.85 -35.79
C SER A 421 -26.12 3.25 -34.44
N LEU A 422 -25.63 2.63 -33.36
CA LEU A 422 -26.02 2.94 -31.99
C LEU A 422 -25.34 4.22 -31.48
N ASN A 423 -24.13 4.52 -31.97
CA ASN A 423 -23.31 5.67 -31.57
C ASN A 423 -23.17 5.74 -30.04
N MET A 424 -22.79 4.62 -29.43
CA MET A 424 -22.52 4.50 -27.98
C MET A 424 -21.09 4.02 -27.70
N PRO A 425 -20.04 4.63 -28.31
CA PRO A 425 -18.66 4.23 -28.04
C PRO A 425 -18.31 4.49 -26.57
N ILE A 426 -17.31 3.77 -26.06
CA ILE A 426 -16.69 4.16 -24.79
C ILE A 426 -16.16 5.60 -24.94
N THR A 427 -16.59 6.48 -24.04
CA THR A 427 -16.17 7.89 -24.03
C THR A 427 -15.35 8.14 -22.78
N ALA A 428 -14.07 8.46 -22.96
CA ALA A 428 -13.14 8.67 -21.86
C ALA A 428 -12.79 10.15 -21.70
N ILE A 429 -12.93 10.66 -20.49
CA ILE A 429 -12.74 12.07 -20.14
C ILE A 429 -11.54 12.15 -19.20
N PHE A 430 -10.49 12.83 -19.63
CA PHE A 430 -9.28 13.09 -18.85
C PHE A 430 -9.18 14.58 -18.54
N ILE A 431 -9.13 14.90 -17.25
CA ILE A 431 -8.92 16.27 -16.77
C ILE A 431 -7.65 16.29 -15.92
N ASP A 432 -6.59 16.87 -16.47
CA ASP A 432 -5.34 17.11 -15.74
C ASP A 432 -5.39 18.49 -15.06
N GLU A 433 -4.97 18.53 -13.80
CA GLU A 433 -5.10 19.70 -12.90
C GLU A 433 -6.55 20.12 -12.66
N VAL A 434 -7.43 19.15 -12.34
CA VAL A 434 -8.86 19.40 -12.08
C VAL A 434 -9.14 20.46 -11.01
N GLN A 435 -8.18 20.76 -10.13
CA GLN A 435 -8.32 21.86 -9.17
C GLN A 435 -8.51 23.23 -9.83
N VAL A 436 -7.94 23.45 -11.02
CA VAL A 436 -8.00 24.74 -11.71
C VAL A 436 -9.44 25.11 -12.06
N PRO A 437 -10.20 24.28 -12.80
CA PRO A 437 -11.59 24.59 -13.07
C PRO A 437 -12.48 24.54 -11.82
N LEU A 438 -12.18 23.68 -10.83
CA LEU A 438 -12.97 23.60 -9.58
C LEU A 438 -12.81 24.82 -8.67
N GLU A 439 -11.68 25.51 -8.72
CA GLU A 439 -11.42 26.73 -7.94
C GLU A 439 -11.83 28.02 -8.68
N ASP A 440 -12.31 27.91 -9.92
CA ASP A 440 -12.67 29.05 -10.76
C ASP A 440 -13.93 29.79 -10.23
N ARG A 441 -13.86 31.12 -10.20
CA ARG A 441 -14.89 32.00 -9.65
C ARG A 441 -15.64 32.82 -10.68
N THR A 442 -15.42 32.54 -11.96
CA THR A 442 -16.14 33.19 -13.06
C THR A 442 -17.63 32.96 -12.88
N PRO A 443 -18.46 34.01 -12.80
CA PRO A 443 -19.90 33.83 -12.64
C PRO A 443 -20.51 33.21 -13.91
N VAL A 444 -21.26 32.12 -13.73
CA VAL A 444 -22.09 31.50 -14.77
C VAL A 444 -23.55 31.58 -14.35
N ASP A 445 -24.44 31.83 -15.32
CA ASP A 445 -25.89 31.85 -15.10
C ASP A 445 -26.44 30.44 -15.31
N VAL A 446 -27.03 29.89 -14.25
CA VAL A 446 -27.67 28.58 -14.25
C VAL A 446 -29.08 28.74 -13.70
N GLN A 447 -30.08 28.62 -14.58
CA GLN A 447 -31.49 28.81 -14.23
C GLN A 447 -31.81 30.15 -13.54
N GLY A 448 -31.15 31.25 -13.94
CA GLY A 448 -31.39 32.57 -13.36
C GLY A 448 -30.68 32.81 -12.03
N LYS A 449 -29.86 31.85 -11.57
CA LYS A 449 -28.96 32.02 -10.43
C LYS A 449 -27.53 32.15 -10.93
N LYS A 450 -26.78 33.12 -10.40
CA LYS A 450 -25.35 33.25 -10.66
C LYS A 450 -24.57 32.40 -9.66
N LEU A 451 -23.82 31.42 -10.14
CA LEU A 451 -22.87 30.64 -9.34
C LEU A 451 -21.46 30.73 -9.92
N PRO A 452 -20.43 30.48 -9.10
CA PRO A 452 -19.07 30.26 -9.59
C PRO A 452 -19.01 29.08 -10.58
N ALA A 453 -18.25 29.24 -11.66
CA ALA A 453 -18.03 28.18 -12.64
C ALA A 453 -17.50 26.90 -12.00
N GLY A 454 -16.60 27.00 -11.00
CA GLY A 454 -16.05 25.83 -10.32
C GLY A 454 -17.06 25.02 -9.53
N GLU A 455 -18.07 25.67 -8.94
CA GLU A 455 -19.19 24.98 -8.29
C GLU A 455 -19.99 24.18 -9.32
N TYR A 456 -20.31 24.81 -10.46
CA TYR A 456 -21.05 24.15 -11.53
C TYR A 456 -20.27 22.99 -12.16
N VAL A 457 -18.96 23.16 -12.36
CA VAL A 457 -18.07 22.09 -12.81
C VAL A 457 -18.09 20.92 -11.82
N GLY A 458 -18.07 21.20 -10.52
CA GLY A 458 -18.18 20.17 -9.48
C GLY A 458 -19.46 19.32 -9.60
N GLU A 459 -20.60 19.98 -9.80
CA GLU A 459 -21.89 19.30 -10.03
C GLU A 459 -21.89 18.50 -11.34
N LEU A 460 -21.41 19.13 -12.42
CA LEU A 460 -21.33 18.57 -13.76
C LEU A 460 -20.32 17.42 -13.89
N LEU A 461 -19.33 17.30 -13.00
CA LEU A 461 -18.44 16.13 -12.91
C LEU A 461 -19.04 15.03 -12.04
N THR A 462 -19.74 15.40 -10.97
CA THR A 462 -20.35 14.43 -10.05
C THR A 462 -21.45 13.61 -10.72
N TRP A 463 -22.28 14.26 -11.55
CA TRP A 463 -23.37 13.59 -12.25
C TRP A 463 -22.92 12.48 -13.23
N PRO A 464 -22.01 12.74 -14.20
CA PRO A 464 -21.53 11.70 -15.11
C PRO A 464 -20.67 10.67 -14.39
N ALA A 465 -19.96 11.01 -13.31
CA ALA A 465 -19.29 10.01 -12.49
C ALA A 465 -20.28 9.01 -11.86
N LYS A 466 -21.46 9.49 -11.43
CA LYS A 466 -22.51 8.65 -10.81
C LYS A 466 -23.34 7.85 -11.82
N LYS A 467 -23.67 8.43 -12.98
CA LYS A 467 -24.62 7.85 -13.96
C LYS A 467 -23.96 7.35 -15.24
N GLY A 468 -22.82 7.92 -15.61
CA GLY A 468 -22.11 7.64 -16.85
C GLY A 468 -21.53 6.22 -16.99
N PRO A 469 -21.12 5.49 -15.93
CA PRO A 469 -20.49 4.18 -16.08
C PRO A 469 -21.30 3.17 -16.90
N ALA A 470 -22.61 3.06 -16.66
CA ALA A 470 -23.50 2.17 -17.42
C ALA A 470 -23.68 2.62 -18.89
N ALA A 471 -23.53 3.91 -19.17
CA ALA A 471 -23.60 4.50 -20.51
C ALA A 471 -22.23 4.50 -21.24
N GLY A 472 -21.21 3.85 -20.68
CA GLY A 472 -19.87 3.74 -21.27
C GLY A 472 -19.00 4.99 -21.10
N ILE A 473 -19.28 5.84 -20.09
CA ILE A 473 -18.43 6.99 -19.76
C ILE A 473 -17.38 6.60 -18.72
N VAL A 474 -16.12 6.92 -19.02
CA VAL A 474 -14.97 6.75 -18.11
C VAL A 474 -14.46 8.14 -17.74
N LEU A 475 -14.42 8.46 -16.43
CA LEU A 475 -13.91 9.74 -15.93
C LEU A 475 -12.58 9.56 -15.23
N VAL A 476 -11.55 10.29 -15.65
CA VAL A 476 -10.22 10.31 -15.04
C VAL A 476 -9.85 11.73 -14.65
N LEU A 477 -9.66 11.96 -13.36
CA LEU A 477 -9.30 13.25 -12.79
C LEU A 477 -7.91 13.17 -12.19
N ALA A 478 -7.06 14.16 -12.45
CA ALA A 478 -5.73 14.24 -11.86
C ALA A 478 -5.51 15.58 -11.16
N THR A 479 -5.17 15.57 -9.87
CA THR A 479 -4.92 16.78 -9.07
C THR A 479 -3.52 16.83 -8.48
N GLN A 480 -2.92 18.02 -8.46
CA GLN A 480 -1.72 18.27 -7.65
C GLN A 480 -2.00 18.84 -6.25
N ARG A 481 -3.24 19.25 -6.00
CA ARG A 481 -3.73 19.81 -4.74
C ARG A 481 -4.92 19.00 -4.25
N PRO A 482 -4.69 17.83 -3.63
CA PRO A 482 -5.75 17.07 -3.00
C PRO A 482 -6.18 17.74 -1.67
N ASP A 483 -6.93 18.84 -1.76
CA ASP A 483 -7.57 19.52 -0.62
C ASP A 483 -9.10 19.31 -0.64
N SER A 484 -9.73 19.31 0.54
CA SER A 484 -11.19 19.15 0.68
C SER A 484 -11.98 20.34 0.16
N LYS A 485 -11.36 21.53 0.15
CA LYS A 485 -11.93 22.74 -0.47
C LYS A 485 -11.94 22.67 -1.99
N THR A 486 -10.95 21.99 -2.56
CA THR A 486 -10.72 21.90 -4.00
C THR A 486 -11.53 20.78 -4.64
N ILE A 487 -11.60 19.60 -4.01
CA ILE A 487 -12.37 18.46 -4.53
C ILE A 487 -13.57 18.20 -3.62
N PRO A 488 -14.79 18.60 -4.05
CA PRO A 488 -16.00 18.46 -3.25
C PRO A 488 -16.23 17.02 -2.78
N SER A 489 -16.78 16.86 -1.58
CA SER A 489 -17.08 15.55 -0.99
C SER A 489 -17.99 14.70 -1.88
N GLY A 490 -19.02 15.30 -2.49
CA GLY A 490 -19.92 14.63 -3.44
C GLY A 490 -19.18 14.00 -4.61
N LEU A 491 -18.26 14.73 -5.23
CA LEU A 491 -17.41 14.23 -6.30
C LEU A 491 -16.48 13.12 -5.80
N ARG A 492 -15.82 13.31 -4.65
CA ARG A 492 -14.92 12.30 -4.08
C ARG A 492 -15.63 11.00 -3.76
N ALA A 493 -16.89 11.02 -3.34
CA ALA A 493 -17.65 9.85 -2.96
C ALA A 493 -17.97 8.93 -4.15
N VAL A 494 -18.22 9.51 -5.33
CA VAL A 494 -18.62 8.77 -6.54
C VAL A 494 -17.44 8.29 -7.40
N LEU A 495 -16.23 8.80 -7.14
CA LEU A 495 -15.04 8.31 -7.83
C LEU A 495 -14.68 6.91 -7.35
N GLY A 496 -14.62 5.94 -8.25
CA GLY A 496 -14.41 4.53 -7.91
C GLY A 496 -12.96 4.26 -7.51
N SER A 497 -12.10 4.12 -8.52
CA SER A 497 -10.68 3.82 -8.37
C SER A 497 -9.91 5.08 -7.96
N ARG A 498 -8.97 4.93 -7.04
CA ARG A 498 -8.18 6.04 -6.48
C ARG A 498 -6.70 5.68 -6.45
N PHE A 499 -5.85 6.56 -6.94
CA PHE A 499 -4.41 6.38 -6.98
C PHE A 499 -3.69 7.59 -6.37
N ALA A 500 -3.16 7.42 -5.17
CA ALA A 500 -2.40 8.46 -4.47
C ALA A 500 -0.90 8.18 -4.59
N LEU A 501 -0.19 8.96 -5.40
CA LEU A 501 1.27 9.01 -5.31
C LEU A 501 1.68 9.85 -4.10
N ARG A 502 2.98 10.06 -3.92
CA ARG A 502 3.49 10.83 -2.78
C ARG A 502 2.77 12.18 -2.64
N VAL A 503 2.31 12.47 -1.42
CA VAL A 503 1.72 13.74 -0.97
C VAL A 503 2.48 14.29 0.24
N MET A 504 2.10 15.46 0.77
CA MET A 504 2.80 16.09 1.89
C MET A 504 2.33 15.57 3.25
N ASP A 505 1.01 15.42 3.45
CA ASP A 505 0.43 15.00 4.73
C ASP A 505 -0.52 13.79 4.56
N TRP A 506 -0.76 13.07 5.65
CA TRP A 506 -1.71 11.95 5.68
C TRP A 506 -3.15 12.40 5.39
N ARG A 507 -3.48 13.68 5.66
CA ARG A 507 -4.79 14.28 5.32
C ARG A 507 -5.00 14.32 3.82
N ASP A 508 -4.02 14.86 3.09
CA ASP A 508 -3.97 14.87 1.62
C ASP A 508 -4.10 13.45 1.06
N SER A 509 -3.42 12.48 1.69
CA SER A 509 -3.50 11.07 1.31
C SER A 509 -4.93 10.53 1.45
N ASN A 510 -5.62 10.86 2.54
CA ASN A 510 -7.01 10.45 2.75
C ASN A 510 -7.99 11.17 1.82
N ILE A 511 -7.71 12.40 1.41
CA ILE A 511 -8.56 13.11 0.43
C ILE A 511 -8.60 12.35 -0.89
N VAL A 512 -7.46 11.77 -1.31
CA VAL A 512 -7.37 10.95 -2.52
C VAL A 512 -7.87 9.53 -2.30
N LEU A 513 -7.37 8.82 -1.28
CA LEU A 513 -7.63 7.38 -1.05
C LEU A 513 -8.99 7.09 -0.39
N GLY A 514 -9.60 8.10 0.22
CA GLY A 514 -10.78 7.98 1.06
C GLY A 514 -10.45 8.12 2.55
N GLU A 515 -11.48 8.44 3.33
CA GLU A 515 -11.33 8.73 4.75
C GLU A 515 -10.78 7.54 5.55
N GLN A 516 -9.94 7.86 6.55
CA GLN A 516 -9.34 6.89 7.47
C GLN A 516 -8.46 5.82 6.80
N MET A 517 -7.99 6.03 5.57
CA MET A 517 -7.09 5.07 4.93
C MET A 517 -5.72 5.00 5.61
N ASN A 518 -5.22 6.12 6.12
CA ASN A 518 -4.00 6.17 6.93
C ASN A 518 -4.09 5.28 8.19
N THR A 519 -5.23 5.27 8.89
CA THR A 519 -5.42 4.43 10.09
C THR A 519 -5.50 2.94 9.76
N ARG A 520 -5.79 2.62 8.49
CA ARG A 520 -5.78 1.27 7.92
C ARG A 520 -4.40 0.87 7.37
N GLY A 521 -3.37 1.70 7.56
CA GLY A 521 -2.00 1.43 7.13
C GLY A 521 -1.65 1.90 5.71
N PHE A 522 -2.54 2.68 5.08
CA PHE A 522 -2.35 3.21 3.73
C PHE A 522 -2.20 4.72 3.74
N ASP A 523 -0.94 5.17 3.72
CA ASP A 523 -0.59 6.59 3.76
C ASP A 523 0.47 6.89 2.71
N SER A 524 0.08 7.65 1.68
CA SER A 524 0.95 8.02 0.57
C SER A 524 1.96 9.12 0.94
N SER A 525 1.80 9.82 2.07
CA SER A 525 2.79 10.79 2.56
C SER A 525 4.09 10.13 3.03
N ARG A 526 4.02 8.84 3.39
CA ARG A 526 5.17 8.01 3.78
C ARG A 526 6.05 7.58 2.62
N LEU A 527 5.58 7.74 1.37
CA LEU A 527 6.40 7.45 0.20
C LEU A 527 7.60 8.40 0.13
N LEU A 528 8.76 7.88 -0.28
CA LEU A 528 9.99 8.65 -0.35
C LEU A 528 10.02 9.54 -1.61
N PRO A 529 10.73 10.67 -1.59
CA PRO A 529 10.93 11.50 -2.79
C PRO A 529 11.54 10.75 -3.98
N SER A 530 12.31 9.68 -3.72
CA SER A 530 12.93 8.79 -4.70
C SER A 530 11.93 7.83 -5.37
N HIS A 531 10.76 7.60 -4.76
CA HIS A 531 9.72 6.68 -5.25
C HIS A 531 8.90 7.29 -6.39
N LYS A 532 9.56 7.61 -7.50
CA LYS A 532 8.93 8.19 -8.69
C LYS A 532 8.00 7.17 -9.37
N GLY A 533 6.77 7.59 -9.66
CA GLY A 533 5.75 6.72 -10.23
C GLY A 533 5.19 5.68 -9.26
N VAL A 534 5.47 5.82 -7.95
CA VAL A 534 4.94 4.91 -6.94
C VAL A 534 3.77 5.57 -6.24
N GLY A 535 2.69 4.83 -6.05
CA GLY A 535 1.52 5.28 -5.33
C GLY A 535 0.74 4.15 -4.73
N ILE A 536 -0.25 4.48 -3.91
CA ILE A 536 -1.20 3.54 -3.35
C ILE A 536 -2.43 3.54 -4.26
N LEU A 537 -2.76 2.38 -4.82
CA LEU A 537 -3.95 2.13 -5.61
C LEU A 537 -5.02 1.50 -4.72
N ARG A 538 -6.16 2.17 -4.61
CA ARG A 538 -7.42 1.61 -4.13
C ARG A 538 -8.31 1.35 -5.35
N PRO A 539 -8.44 0.10 -5.78
CA PRO A 539 -9.25 -0.24 -6.94
C PRO A 539 -10.75 -0.19 -6.61
N ASP A 540 -11.56 0.00 -7.65
CA ASP A 540 -13.00 -0.19 -7.62
C ASP A 540 -13.34 -1.61 -8.11
N GLY A 541 -13.54 -2.53 -7.18
CA GLY A 541 -13.81 -3.95 -7.46
C GLY A 541 -12.58 -4.87 -7.42
N ASP A 542 -12.78 -6.09 -7.94
CA ASP A 542 -11.80 -7.16 -7.86
C ASP A 542 -10.58 -6.89 -8.76
N THR A 543 -9.39 -7.00 -8.19
CA THR A 543 -8.14 -6.95 -8.94
C THR A 543 -7.48 -8.32 -8.99
N ALA A 544 -6.54 -8.52 -9.93
CA ALA A 544 -5.71 -9.72 -9.98
C ALA A 544 -4.87 -9.94 -8.69
N ALA A 545 -4.76 -8.93 -7.81
CA ALA A 545 -4.15 -9.06 -6.49
C ALA A 545 -5.06 -9.78 -5.46
N GLY A 546 -6.33 -10.04 -5.80
CA GLY A 546 -7.34 -10.74 -4.99
C GLY A 546 -8.55 -9.86 -4.68
N ALA A 547 -9.74 -10.47 -4.62
CA ALA A 547 -11.04 -9.82 -4.31
C ALA A 547 -11.09 -9.15 -2.92
N ASP A 548 -10.11 -9.42 -2.06
CA ASP A 548 -10.05 -9.00 -0.65
C ASP A 548 -9.08 -7.83 -0.38
N VAL A 549 -8.38 -7.33 -1.41
CA VAL A 549 -7.36 -6.28 -1.26
C VAL A 549 -7.98 -4.90 -1.27
N LEU A 550 -8.04 -4.27 -0.08
CA LEU A 550 -8.58 -2.91 0.07
C LEU A 550 -7.77 -1.86 -0.72
N ALA A 551 -6.45 -1.94 -0.67
CA ALA A 551 -5.53 -1.08 -1.41
C ALA A 551 -4.15 -1.75 -1.48
N MET A 552 -3.32 -1.31 -2.43
CA MET A 552 -1.98 -1.84 -2.65
C MET A 552 -1.02 -0.76 -3.12
N THR A 553 0.26 -0.89 -2.79
CA THR A 553 1.29 -0.01 -3.34
C THR A 553 1.73 -0.50 -4.72
N VAL A 554 1.68 0.37 -5.71
CA VAL A 554 1.98 0.10 -7.11
C VAL A 554 3.04 1.07 -7.60
N ARG A 555 4.08 0.55 -8.23
CA ARG A 555 4.98 1.32 -9.11
C ARG A 555 4.43 1.26 -10.52
N THR A 556 4.00 2.39 -11.04
CA THR A 556 3.49 2.50 -12.40
C THR A 556 4.58 2.24 -13.43
N TYR A 557 4.17 1.79 -14.61
CA TYR A 557 5.10 1.73 -15.74
C TYR A 557 5.52 3.14 -16.15
N TYR A 558 6.75 3.27 -16.63
CA TYR A 558 7.29 4.53 -17.10
C TYR A 558 6.96 4.74 -18.58
N MET A 559 6.44 5.93 -18.90
CA MET A 559 6.07 6.32 -20.25
C MET A 559 6.58 7.75 -20.53
N PRO A 560 7.82 7.90 -21.04
CA PRO A 560 8.34 9.20 -21.45
C PRO A 560 7.52 9.81 -22.60
N ASN A 561 7.70 11.11 -22.85
CA ASN A 561 6.94 11.84 -23.88
C ASN A 561 7.12 11.25 -25.30
N GLU A 562 8.27 10.65 -25.59
CA GLU A 562 8.53 9.92 -26.85
C GLU A 562 7.58 8.73 -27.04
N ASP A 563 7.43 7.91 -26.00
CA ASP A 563 6.57 6.72 -26.01
C ASP A 563 5.09 7.15 -26.05
N TRP A 564 4.74 8.19 -25.29
CA TRP A 564 3.40 8.77 -25.32
C TRP A 564 3.01 9.25 -26.72
N ARG A 565 3.89 10.02 -27.39
CA ARG A 565 3.64 10.49 -28.75
C ARG A 565 3.48 9.32 -29.72
N THR A 566 4.34 8.31 -29.62
CA THR A 566 4.28 7.09 -30.45
C THR A 566 2.91 6.41 -30.31
N ILE A 567 2.41 6.27 -29.08
CA ILE A 567 1.09 5.68 -28.81
C ILE A 567 -0.04 6.54 -29.40
N CYS A 568 0.03 7.87 -29.29
CA CYS A 568 -0.97 8.76 -29.90
C CYS A 568 -0.96 8.70 -31.44
N GLU A 569 0.22 8.70 -32.07
CA GLU A 569 0.35 8.57 -33.53
C GLU A 569 -0.23 7.24 -34.02
N GLN A 570 0.04 6.15 -33.29
CA GLN A 570 -0.55 4.85 -33.58
C GLN A 570 -2.07 4.86 -33.37
N GLY A 571 -2.56 5.40 -32.26
CA GLY A 571 -3.99 5.53 -31.99
C GLY A 571 -4.72 6.36 -33.05
N ARG A 572 -4.06 7.33 -33.66
CA ARG A 572 -4.57 8.09 -34.80
C ARG A 572 -4.68 7.21 -36.04
N ALA A 573 -3.60 6.51 -36.40
CA ALA A 573 -3.60 5.60 -37.55
C ALA A 573 -4.69 4.51 -37.44
N LEU A 574 -4.91 3.97 -36.24
CA LEU A 574 -6.00 3.02 -35.97
C LEU A 574 -7.39 3.62 -36.21
N ARG A 575 -7.63 4.86 -35.76
CA ARG A 575 -8.90 5.58 -35.98
C ARG A 575 -9.12 5.95 -37.44
N GLU A 576 -8.07 6.34 -38.16
CA GLU A 576 -8.12 6.61 -39.60
C GLU A 576 -8.47 5.34 -40.37
N ALA A 577 -7.83 4.20 -40.05
CA ALA A 577 -8.11 2.92 -40.67
C ALA A 577 -9.55 2.41 -40.38
N ALA A 578 -10.08 2.66 -39.18
CA ALA A 578 -11.44 2.29 -38.79
C ALA A 578 -12.51 3.31 -39.22
N GLY A 579 -12.11 4.49 -39.70
CA GLY A 579 -13.02 5.60 -40.01
C GLY A 579 -13.81 6.08 -38.78
N THR A 580 -13.14 6.22 -37.63
CA THR A 580 -13.72 6.65 -36.34
C THR A 580 -13.14 7.97 -35.83
N LEU A 581 -12.19 8.58 -36.55
CA LEU A 581 -11.62 9.88 -36.21
C LEU A 581 -12.69 10.98 -36.29
N THR A 582 -12.84 11.78 -35.23
CA THR A 582 -13.90 12.80 -35.10
C THR A 582 -13.40 14.00 -34.28
N GLY A 583 -14.12 15.13 -34.34
CA GLY A 583 -13.87 16.29 -33.47
C GLY A 583 -12.54 16.99 -33.75
N HIS A 584 -11.86 17.43 -32.69
CA HIS A 584 -10.60 18.18 -32.75
C HIS A 584 -9.55 17.49 -33.65
N ALA A 585 -9.32 16.19 -33.46
CA ALA A 585 -8.34 15.42 -34.23
C ALA A 585 -8.66 15.32 -35.74
N ALA A 586 -9.93 15.49 -36.11
CA ALA A 586 -10.43 15.55 -37.48
C ALA A 586 -10.48 16.97 -38.06
N GLY A 587 -10.07 18.00 -37.30
CA GLY A 587 -10.17 19.40 -37.69
C GLY A 587 -11.59 19.97 -37.63
N GLN A 588 -12.50 19.31 -36.89
CA GLN A 588 -13.87 19.75 -36.70
C GLN A 588 -13.94 20.63 -35.45
N ASP A 589 -14.02 21.95 -35.64
CA ASP A 589 -14.15 22.91 -34.54
C ASP A 589 -15.62 23.33 -34.38
N THR A 590 -16.48 22.37 -34.05
CA THR A 590 -17.90 22.62 -33.82
C THR A 590 -18.12 22.89 -32.34
N MET A 591 -18.39 24.14 -31.97
CA MET A 591 -19.00 24.43 -30.67
C MET A 591 -20.36 23.73 -30.59
N PRO A 592 -20.63 22.94 -29.54
CA PRO A 592 -21.88 22.21 -29.43
C PRO A 592 -23.07 23.16 -29.36
N VAL A 593 -24.25 22.70 -29.79
CA VAL A 593 -25.52 23.36 -29.46
C VAL A 593 -25.87 22.93 -28.04
N ILE A 594 -25.76 23.86 -27.09
CA ILE A 594 -25.81 23.56 -25.65
C ILE A 594 -27.23 23.77 -25.13
N ASP A 595 -27.80 22.75 -24.49
CA ASP A 595 -29.05 22.86 -23.73
C ASP A 595 -28.74 22.88 -22.23
N HIS A 596 -28.44 24.07 -21.72
CA HIS A 596 -28.21 24.29 -20.29
C HIS A 596 -29.40 23.85 -19.45
N ALA A 597 -30.64 24.04 -19.92
CA ALA A 597 -31.83 23.70 -19.16
C ALA A 597 -31.97 22.18 -18.96
N ALA A 598 -31.68 21.38 -20.00
CA ALA A 598 -31.67 19.93 -19.90
C ALA A 598 -30.57 19.43 -18.95
N ALA A 599 -29.38 20.03 -18.99
CA ALA A 599 -28.27 19.67 -18.11
C ALA A 599 -28.63 19.92 -16.64
N VAL A 600 -29.16 21.10 -16.32
CA VAL A 600 -29.54 21.41 -14.94
C VAL A 600 -30.69 20.52 -14.47
N LYS A 601 -31.70 20.29 -15.31
CA LYS A 601 -32.77 19.32 -15.00
C LYS A 601 -32.20 17.92 -14.72
N ALA A 602 -31.16 17.50 -15.46
CA ALA A 602 -30.49 16.23 -15.22
C ALA A 602 -29.81 16.17 -13.85
N ILE A 603 -29.09 17.23 -13.50
CA ILE A 603 -28.36 17.37 -12.24
C ILE A 603 -29.35 17.36 -11.07
N SER A 604 -30.39 18.20 -11.13
CA SER A 604 -31.43 18.28 -10.09
C SER A 604 -32.24 16.99 -9.95
N ALA A 605 -32.46 16.24 -11.04
CA ALA A 605 -33.12 14.92 -10.97
C ALA A 605 -32.19 13.79 -10.46
N GLY A 606 -30.87 14.00 -10.47
CA GLY A 606 -29.85 13.05 -10.05
C GLY A 606 -29.37 13.23 -8.60
N GLN A 607 -29.59 14.41 -8.04
CA GLN A 607 -29.57 14.64 -6.60
C GLN A 607 -30.78 13.93 -6.00
N PRO A 608 -30.61 13.01 -5.03
CA PRO A 608 -31.65 12.88 -4.03
C PRO A 608 -31.86 14.31 -3.52
N VAL A 609 -33.11 14.77 -3.44
CA VAL A 609 -33.41 15.95 -2.64
C VAL A 609 -32.67 15.72 -1.33
N ASP A 610 -31.70 16.58 -1.00
CA ASP A 610 -31.14 16.60 0.34
C ASP A 610 -32.37 16.83 1.22
N ALA A 611 -32.91 15.75 1.78
CA ALA A 611 -33.69 15.84 2.98
C ALA A 611 -32.69 16.42 3.96
N VAL A 612 -32.77 17.73 4.14
CA VAL A 612 -32.15 18.44 5.24
C VAL A 612 -32.28 17.50 6.45
N GLU A 613 -31.16 16.98 6.96
CA GLU A 613 -31.19 16.15 8.17
C GLU A 613 -31.56 17.06 9.33
N LEU A 614 -32.85 17.32 9.47
CA LEU A 614 -33.41 17.97 10.63
C LEU A 614 -33.18 17.04 11.82
N PRO A 615 -32.84 17.58 13.00
CA PRO A 615 -32.85 16.81 14.24
C PRO A 615 -34.16 16.01 14.37
N ALA A 616 -34.08 14.79 14.92
CA ALA A 616 -35.20 13.85 14.96
C ALA A 616 -36.50 14.48 15.49
N LEU A 617 -36.41 15.32 16.53
CA LEU A 617 -37.56 16.04 17.09
C LEU A 617 -38.20 17.02 16.10
N LEU A 618 -37.40 17.82 15.38
CA LEU A 618 -37.92 18.76 14.39
C LEU A 618 -38.55 18.03 13.21
N THR A 619 -38.00 16.87 12.83
CA THR A 619 -38.61 16.02 11.79
C THR A 619 -40.01 15.58 12.21
N SER A 620 -40.16 15.02 13.43
CA SER A 620 -41.48 14.58 13.91
C SER A 620 -42.47 15.74 14.11
N ILE A 621 -41.99 16.92 14.51
CA ILE A 621 -42.81 18.13 14.61
C ILE A 621 -43.28 18.60 13.22
N VAL A 622 -42.41 18.57 12.22
CA VAL A 622 -42.75 18.92 10.83
C VAL A 622 -43.77 17.93 10.26
N ASP A 623 -43.58 16.63 10.48
CA ASP A 623 -44.50 15.60 10.03
C ASP A 623 -45.90 15.74 10.64
N TYR A 624 -45.98 16.16 11.91
CA TYR A 624 -47.26 16.39 12.59
C TYR A 624 -47.94 17.70 12.14
N LEU A 625 -47.19 18.79 12.10
CA LEU A 625 -47.75 20.12 11.83
C LEU A 625 -48.09 20.32 10.35
N GLY A 626 -47.35 19.68 9.43
CA GLY A 626 -47.66 19.69 8.00
C GLY A 626 -47.97 21.10 7.46
N ASP A 627 -49.18 21.28 6.96
CA ASP A 627 -49.67 22.53 6.35
C ASP A 627 -49.77 23.71 7.35
N ASP A 628 -49.83 23.46 8.66
CA ASP A 628 -49.86 24.50 9.71
C ASP A 628 -48.54 25.30 9.80
N LEU A 629 -47.46 24.79 9.21
CA LEU A 629 -46.17 25.50 9.12
C LEU A 629 -46.12 26.52 7.96
N SER A 630 -47.17 26.63 7.14
CA SER A 630 -47.28 27.68 6.13
C SER A 630 -47.44 29.08 6.76
N GLU A 631 -47.18 30.14 6.01
CA GLU A 631 -47.34 31.52 6.52
C GLU A 631 -48.80 31.86 6.88
N ASP A 632 -49.76 31.14 6.30
CA ASP A 632 -51.20 31.26 6.57
C ASP A 632 -51.71 30.26 7.62
N GLY A 633 -50.81 29.47 8.23
CA GLY A 633 -51.13 28.48 9.26
C GLY A 633 -51.39 29.10 10.65
N ARG A 634 -51.58 28.24 11.65
CA ARG A 634 -51.80 28.70 13.04
C ARG A 634 -50.56 29.42 13.60
N ASP A 635 -50.77 30.38 14.49
CA ASP A 635 -49.67 31.14 15.12
C ASP A 635 -49.05 30.43 16.32
N PHE A 636 -49.82 29.55 16.98
CA PHE A 636 -49.46 28.96 18.27
C PHE A 636 -49.90 27.49 18.38
N VAL A 637 -49.06 26.66 18.98
CA VAL A 637 -49.34 25.25 19.27
C VAL A 637 -49.20 24.95 20.77
N PRO A 638 -50.24 24.42 21.46
CA PRO A 638 -50.15 23.98 22.84
C PRO A 638 -49.12 22.86 23.06
N THR A 639 -48.41 22.90 24.20
CA THR A 639 -47.46 21.83 24.55
C THR A 639 -48.14 20.49 24.77
N ALA A 640 -49.36 20.46 25.32
CA ALA A 640 -50.09 19.23 25.55
C ALA A 640 -50.38 18.49 24.23
N GLU A 641 -50.73 19.24 23.18
CA GLU A 641 -51.00 18.69 21.85
C GLU A 641 -49.76 18.03 21.24
N LEU A 642 -48.59 18.69 21.30
CA LEU A 642 -47.34 18.10 20.80
C LEU A 642 -46.89 16.89 21.61
N LEU A 643 -47.10 16.88 22.92
CA LEU A 643 -46.76 15.73 23.76
C LEU A 643 -47.65 14.52 23.46
N ASP A 644 -48.95 14.76 23.27
CA ASP A 644 -49.92 13.71 22.93
C ASP A 644 -49.66 13.18 21.50
N ALA A 645 -49.31 14.05 20.55
CA ALA A 645 -49.04 13.66 19.17
C ALA A 645 -47.71 12.92 18.99
N LEU A 646 -46.67 13.30 19.74
CA LEU A 646 -45.31 12.74 19.60
C LEU A 646 -45.01 11.60 20.58
N GLU A 647 -45.94 11.30 21.49
CA GLU A 647 -45.79 10.29 22.56
C GLU A 647 -44.50 10.46 23.41
N MET A 648 -44.09 11.71 23.66
CA MET A 648 -42.85 12.03 24.37
C MET A 648 -43.09 12.43 25.83
N ASP A 649 -42.10 12.19 26.70
CA ASP A 649 -42.16 12.68 28.07
C ASP A 649 -41.92 14.20 28.13
N ARG A 650 -42.69 14.86 29.01
CA ARG A 650 -42.68 16.32 29.14
C ARG A 650 -41.32 16.93 29.45
N ARG A 651 -40.44 16.21 30.16
CA ARG A 651 -39.15 16.75 30.60
C ARG A 651 -38.14 16.73 29.47
N THR A 652 -38.04 15.61 28.76
CA THR A 652 -37.16 15.44 27.60
C THR A 652 -37.57 16.38 26.46
N PHE A 653 -38.88 16.44 26.16
CA PHE A 653 -39.40 17.34 25.13
C PHE A 653 -39.09 18.83 25.42
N ALA A 654 -39.24 19.26 26.67
CA ALA A 654 -38.92 20.64 27.05
C ALA A 654 -37.42 20.95 26.96
N GLN A 655 -36.56 19.97 27.28
CA GLN A 655 -35.10 20.14 27.16
C GLN A 655 -34.69 20.25 25.69
N GLU A 656 -35.15 19.33 24.85
CA GLU A 656 -34.80 19.31 23.42
C GLU A 656 -35.33 20.56 22.68
N MET A 657 -36.56 21.00 22.96
CA MET A 657 -37.08 22.27 22.40
C MET A 657 -36.26 23.48 22.85
N THR A 658 -35.76 23.48 24.10
CA THR A 658 -34.90 24.56 24.59
C THR A 658 -33.54 24.55 23.88
N ASP A 659 -32.97 23.37 23.65
CA ASP A 659 -31.68 23.21 22.95
C ASP A 659 -31.78 23.63 21.47
N LEU A 660 -32.97 23.50 20.86
CA LEU A 660 -33.29 23.99 19.51
C LEU A 660 -33.62 25.51 19.47
N GLY A 661 -33.62 26.18 20.62
CA GLY A 661 -33.84 27.61 20.76
C GLY A 661 -35.31 28.05 20.68
N CYS A 662 -36.26 27.14 20.94
CA CYS A 662 -37.69 27.45 21.06
C CYS A 662 -38.09 27.54 22.53
N ARG A 663 -38.72 28.64 22.97
CA ARG A 663 -39.09 28.83 24.38
C ARG A 663 -40.61 28.73 24.57
N PRO A 664 -41.09 27.95 25.56
CA PRO A 664 -42.52 27.80 25.76
C PRO A 664 -43.15 29.05 26.38
N THR A 665 -44.05 29.70 25.65
CA THR A 665 -44.82 30.88 26.05
C THR A 665 -46.24 30.50 26.50
N ARG A 666 -46.97 31.45 27.08
CA ARG A 666 -48.38 31.27 27.45
C ARG A 666 -49.26 32.06 26.49
N ASP A 667 -50.22 31.40 25.87
CA ASP A 667 -51.18 32.04 24.99
C ASP A 667 -52.61 31.58 25.29
N ARG A 668 -53.60 32.32 24.81
CA ARG A 668 -55.02 32.02 24.97
C ARG A 668 -55.49 31.21 23.77
N VAL A 669 -55.90 29.98 24.01
CA VAL A 669 -56.46 29.10 23.00
C VAL A 669 -57.92 28.85 23.32
N THR A 670 -58.78 28.92 22.31
CA THR A 670 -60.19 28.55 22.42
C THR A 670 -60.28 27.04 22.23
N GLY A 671 -60.75 26.32 23.26
CA GLY A 671 -60.96 24.88 23.17
C GLY A 671 -62.18 24.54 22.30
N ASP A 672 -62.32 23.26 21.93
CA ASP A 672 -63.46 22.74 21.17
C ASP A 672 -64.82 22.91 21.91
N ASP A 673 -64.76 23.20 23.22
CA ASP A 673 -65.88 23.54 24.09
C ASP A 673 -66.27 25.04 24.06
N GLY A 674 -65.55 25.86 23.29
CA GLY A 674 -65.77 27.30 23.17
C GLY A 674 -65.25 28.13 24.34
N GLU A 675 -64.59 27.51 25.33
CA GLU A 675 -63.98 28.21 26.45
C GLU A 675 -62.55 28.67 26.11
N VAL A 676 -62.25 29.93 26.40
CA VAL A 676 -60.90 30.49 26.24
C VAL A 676 -60.06 30.14 27.46
N ARG A 677 -59.04 29.29 27.30
CA ARG A 677 -58.13 28.89 28.37
C ARG A 677 -56.72 29.37 28.08
N GLN A 678 -56.01 29.81 29.12
CA GLN A 678 -54.61 30.17 29.00
C GLN A 678 -53.75 28.91 29.13
N VAL A 679 -53.09 28.52 28.04
CA VAL A 679 -52.30 27.29 27.95
C VAL A 679 -50.84 27.63 27.62
N ARG A 680 -49.93 26.71 27.93
CA ARG A 680 -48.50 26.84 27.61
C ARG A 680 -48.19 26.10 26.32
N GLY A 681 -47.39 26.70 25.44
CA GLY A 681 -47.14 26.21 24.09
C GLY A 681 -45.99 26.95 23.41
N TYR A 682 -45.86 26.78 22.11
CA TYR A 682 -44.77 27.35 21.31
C TYR A 682 -45.35 28.17 20.16
N LEU A 683 -44.68 29.27 19.83
CA LEU A 683 -45.01 30.08 18.66
C LEU A 683 -44.51 29.37 17.39
N MET A 684 -45.37 29.28 16.39
CA MET A 684 -45.06 28.60 15.12
C MET A 684 -43.95 29.33 14.36
N ALA A 685 -43.79 30.64 14.57
CA ALA A 685 -42.67 31.42 14.05
C ALA A 685 -41.30 30.98 14.62
N GLU A 686 -41.23 30.64 15.91
CA GLU A 686 -40.00 30.15 16.54
C GLU A 686 -39.63 28.75 16.04
N ILE A 687 -40.62 27.89 15.83
CA ILE A 687 -40.42 26.55 15.26
C ILE A 687 -39.93 26.65 13.82
N ARG A 688 -40.55 27.52 12.99
CA ARG A 688 -40.09 27.82 11.62
C ARG A 688 -38.67 28.37 11.59
N SER A 689 -38.30 29.23 12.54
CA SER A 689 -36.94 29.75 12.68
C SER A 689 -35.95 28.64 13.06
N ALA A 690 -36.31 27.76 14.00
CA ALA A 690 -35.48 26.62 14.38
C ALA A 690 -35.26 25.63 13.21
N ILE A 691 -36.29 25.35 12.42
CA ILE A 691 -36.19 24.53 11.18
C ILE A 691 -35.23 25.19 10.19
N ARG A 692 -35.37 26.50 9.94
CA ARG A 692 -34.48 27.25 9.04
C ARG A 692 -33.02 27.21 9.51
N ARG A 693 -32.76 27.45 10.81
CA ARG A 693 -31.40 27.39 11.39
C ARG A 693 -30.79 25.99 11.29
N ALA A 694 -31.60 24.95 11.50
CA ALA A 694 -31.17 23.57 11.36
C ALA A 694 -30.88 23.22 9.89
N ALA A 695 -31.61 23.82 8.94
CA ALA A 695 -31.41 23.63 7.51
C ALA A 695 -30.17 24.34 6.95
N THR A 696 -29.78 25.47 7.52
CA THR A 696 -28.64 26.29 7.03
C THR A 696 -27.33 26.04 7.76
N GLY A 697 -27.26 25.08 8.70
CA GLY A 697 -26.02 24.72 9.39
C GLY A 697 -25.56 25.73 10.45
N GLY A 698 -26.47 26.52 11.04
CA GLY A 698 -26.20 27.30 12.25
C GLY A 698 -25.55 28.68 12.05
N GLU A 699 -25.63 29.29 10.87
CA GLU A 699 -25.33 30.73 10.76
C GLU A 699 -26.54 31.56 11.22
N PRO A 700 -26.38 32.50 12.18
CA PRO A 700 -27.44 33.44 12.55
C PRO A 700 -27.58 34.54 11.49
N ASP A 701 -28.81 34.78 11.04
CA ASP A 701 -29.16 35.94 10.22
C ASP A 701 -28.82 37.23 10.98
N VAL A 702 -28.00 38.08 10.37
CA VAL A 702 -27.86 39.49 10.75
C VAL A 702 -29.09 40.19 10.17
N GLU A 703 -30.12 40.36 10.98
CA GLU A 703 -31.25 41.22 10.64
C GLU A 703 -30.75 42.68 10.50
N GLU A 704 -30.78 43.18 9.26
CA GLU A 704 -30.66 44.59 8.94
C GLU A 704 -31.87 45.33 9.52
N ASP A 705 -31.63 46.00 10.64
CA ASP A 705 -32.56 46.92 11.26
C ASP A 705 -32.46 48.29 10.56
N GLN A 706 -33.51 48.70 9.83
CA GLN A 706 -33.85 50.10 9.51
C GLN A 706 -35.13 50.24 8.67
N PRO A 707 -35.95 51.27 8.89
CA PRO A 707 -36.43 51.84 10.16
C PRO A 707 -37.95 51.63 10.40
#